data_AF-A0A9W7DMK5-F1
#
_entry.id   AF-A0A9W7DMK5-F1
#
_cell.length_a   1.000
_cell.length_b   1.000
_cell.length_c   1.000
_cell.angle_alpha   90.00
_cell.angle_beta   90.00
_cell.angle_gamma   90.00
#
_symmetry.space_group_name_H-M   'P 1'
#
loop_
_entity.id
_entity.type
_entity.pdbx_description
1 polymer ?
#
loop_
_entity_poly.entity_id
_entity_poly.type
_entity_poly.pdbx_seq_one_letter_code
_entity_poly.pdbx_strand_id
1 'polypeptide(L)'
;MPPSRVHKRVDNSDNMSNASLGTAAAFRNETASGGLFLKGGEYNVEFLQTFITKPLKSNKPKAKPLRQPVVFSEVPPGFKPRTVIYFKRPDLEKDPQQRLKYNLLSKDEQLAVSMQAEQTKQELFGEVKKVRKAWNTPCERPGSLPKPPPRVSLEERKARKAKAEAELENRGALVETVTVNDPSMGGGRWGKRLEIQQVTPASAYNPSSYDTPVSPTKSQFGGDDDDDLEAFKRSPPRPVYESYTANELRLLNAARSKAIQADHMKKKVSRLEHFVGDLKKSIVSLKEGETNTLLTSEAATLGEKGMLGTAGGELAAALNRIQEQQMEQAVMIAQLQEEKTLAEKRVKALEKEVVTGFREEKEQMRKDRLNPPSAAVSPFETISVVHELPKAATVEFLTDVEGNNAYLENFLARSRILSVNSTGGYDLSPNGYFVYGGDSVDKGTADIRVVKMLVALKKKYPERVFLILGNRDMNKLRFPTELDEKSLATSSDIYWDSRHTPFAAWCQEKLQQPTEQASKIRWMLECTMGSSTTFETRRMELAEMKLIEKNLVTDKMVTNSFLESVDPKGKDAWMLEYVKLGQLMLILDNSLFVHGGLKENLLGCVPGSDPEVEADEVDAEAWCTALNEWKNDMVRAYVKNPKGEGHLQLLDYGVPGGNRGKTCVYNNMLNNGNCVAPDIGVEEFCEVNSVRRIFVGHQPHGECPSVIKRSSVTIFVCDTSFSDVDSNKVDNPADMRGKAVSMVTIKRDVTRIEGVLKDGKTLNKYEIAVDDSRNNLPDSLVGRQLVDDSWVKGVVDGKVLVAKGEGYKLDVQVKEVKDVLEQLKAQPVVSSRVAMKREAREVEKRSAAAKRAKEAKEAAAKKKSGSLSFLDRQAASQKSKADKLAKKIEEKEKAAEDEAAAFQAKPLKKGAMAANAAKMKKDAEEATKEREAKNKVDALEKSLLSGSGRMDMHGAGHETEAQRKGRERRENELKVALEKDNAL
;
A
#
# COMPACT_ATOMS: atom_id res chain seq x y z
N MET A 1 -22.71 -28.65 56.52
CA MET A 1 -22.50 -28.33 57.95
C MET A 1 -21.03 -27.94 58.16
N PRO A 2 -20.70 -27.08 59.15
CA PRO A 2 -19.34 -26.56 59.43
C PRO A 2 -18.70 -27.40 60.59
N PRO A 3 -17.72 -26.99 61.46
CA PRO A 3 -17.10 -25.69 61.81
C PRO A 3 -15.54 -25.69 61.71
N SER A 4 -14.72 -24.71 62.14
CA SER A 4 -14.80 -23.33 62.72
C SER A 4 -13.44 -22.64 62.45
N ARG A 5 -13.28 -21.40 61.96
CA ARG A 5 -13.54 -20.07 62.56
C ARG A 5 -12.97 -19.82 63.97
N VAL A 6 -12.05 -18.85 64.11
CA VAL A 6 -11.99 -17.80 65.16
C VAL A 6 -11.13 -16.63 64.61
N HIS A 7 -11.50 -15.38 64.92
CA HIS A 7 -10.70 -14.17 64.64
C HIS A 7 -9.87 -13.75 65.86
N LYS A 8 -8.80 -12.97 65.64
CA LYS A 8 -8.45 -11.86 66.56
C LYS A 8 -7.96 -10.63 65.80
N ARG A 9 -8.52 -9.46 66.16
CA ARG A 9 -7.89 -8.14 66.03
C ARG A 9 -7.10 -7.87 67.33
N VAL A 10 -6.21 -6.87 67.30
CA VAL A 10 -6.15 -5.69 68.20
C VAL A 10 -4.73 -5.10 68.16
N ASP A 11 -4.62 -4.00 67.41
CA ASP A 11 -4.09 -2.68 67.75
C ASP A 11 -2.68 -2.44 68.37
N ASN A 12 -2.19 -1.23 68.03
CA ASN A 12 -1.29 -0.32 68.77
C ASN A 12 0.25 -0.45 68.72
N SER A 13 0.80 0.46 67.91
CA SER A 13 1.67 1.58 68.28
C SER A 13 3.15 1.36 68.67
N ASP A 14 3.89 2.49 68.58
CA ASP A 14 5.21 2.75 69.18
C ASP A 14 6.44 2.01 68.60
N ASN A 15 7.64 2.62 68.49
CA ASN A 15 8.04 4.04 68.37
C ASN A 15 9.52 4.11 67.87
N MET A 16 10.10 5.31 67.83
CA MET A 16 11.54 5.61 68.02
C MET A 16 12.60 5.20 66.96
N SER A 17 13.08 6.24 66.26
CA SER A 17 14.51 6.66 66.16
C SER A 17 15.54 5.93 65.27
N ASN A 18 16.48 6.73 64.74
CA ASN A 18 17.68 6.32 64.02
C ASN A 18 18.88 6.07 64.96
N ALA A 19 19.67 5.02 64.70
CA ALA A 19 21.13 4.93 64.88
C ALA A 19 21.62 3.66 64.16
N SER A 20 22.53 3.62 63.17
CA SER A 20 23.85 4.25 62.98
C SER A 20 24.99 3.59 63.78
N LEU A 21 25.62 2.56 63.18
CA LEU A 21 26.96 2.00 63.43
C LEU A 21 27.36 1.32 62.09
N GLY A 22 28.60 1.32 61.57
CA GLY A 22 29.92 1.43 62.21
C GLY A 22 30.48 0.02 62.44
N THR A 23 31.66 -0.39 61.96
CA THR A 23 32.86 0.38 61.59
C THR A 23 33.89 -0.46 60.78
N ALA A 24 34.47 0.10 59.70
CA ALA A 24 35.77 -0.25 59.03
C ALA A 24 36.01 -1.73 58.60
N ALA A 25 37.11 -2.18 57.96
CA ALA A 25 38.37 -1.59 57.43
C ALA A 25 38.96 -2.58 56.35
N ALA A 26 40.09 -2.37 55.65
CA ALA A 26 40.67 -1.21 54.95
C ALA A 26 42.06 -1.58 54.36
N PHE A 27 42.33 -1.28 53.07
CA PHE A 27 43.66 -1.10 52.44
C PHE A 27 43.40 -0.31 51.13
N ARG A 28 43.90 0.91 50.86
CA ARG A 28 45.29 1.42 50.72
C ARG A 28 46.01 0.83 49.48
N ASN A 29 46.69 1.62 48.63
CA ASN A 29 47.11 3.04 48.77
C ASN A 29 47.32 3.79 47.42
N GLU A 30 47.08 5.11 47.46
CA GLU A 30 47.86 6.21 46.83
C GLU A 30 48.07 6.29 45.28
N THR A 31 48.28 7.46 44.64
CA THR A 31 48.46 8.85 45.13
C THR A 31 47.98 9.89 44.09
N ALA A 32 47.44 11.02 44.60
CA ALA A 32 47.71 12.44 44.22
C ALA A 32 47.79 12.93 42.75
N SER A 33 47.53 14.20 42.42
CA SER A 33 46.79 15.31 43.08
C SER A 33 46.76 16.54 42.17
N GLY A 34 45.79 17.44 42.36
CA GLY A 34 45.91 18.85 41.94
C GLY A 34 44.91 19.28 40.86
N GLY A 35 44.28 20.44 41.09
CA GLY A 35 43.43 21.13 40.12
C GLY A 35 43.39 22.62 40.44
N LEU A 36 42.79 23.44 39.57
CA LEU A 36 42.53 24.85 39.85
C LEU A 36 41.30 25.34 39.07
N PHE A 37 40.59 26.32 39.63
CA PHE A 37 39.54 27.09 38.94
C PHE A 37 40.15 28.32 38.23
N LEU A 38 39.50 28.81 37.17
CA LEU A 38 39.17 30.24 37.03
C LEU A 38 38.10 30.48 35.93
N LYS A 39 37.71 31.75 35.69
CA LYS A 39 36.39 32.14 35.17
C LYS A 39 36.42 33.44 34.33
N GLY A 40 35.85 33.39 33.12
CA GLY A 40 35.42 34.56 32.31
C GLY A 40 36.42 35.10 31.26
N GLY A 41 35.95 35.89 30.29
CA GLY A 41 36.80 36.78 29.46
C GLY A 41 36.69 36.76 27.92
N GLU A 42 35.58 37.27 27.36
CA GLU A 42 35.50 38.07 26.11
C GLU A 42 36.11 37.55 24.76
N TYR A 43 36.44 38.47 23.84
CA TYR A 43 36.24 38.36 22.37
C TYR A 43 37.51 38.65 21.52
N ASN A 44 37.36 38.53 20.18
CA ASN A 44 38.24 39.01 19.09
C ASN A 44 39.58 38.26 18.85
N VAL A 45 40.29 38.42 17.71
CA VAL A 45 40.01 38.50 16.24
C VAL A 45 41.40 38.68 15.56
N GLU A 46 41.46 38.80 14.23
CA GLU A 46 42.65 39.05 13.38
C GLU A 46 43.54 37.82 13.00
N PHE A 47 44.33 37.87 11.92
CA PHE A 47 44.01 37.90 10.47
C PHE A 47 45.29 38.20 9.64
N LEU A 48 45.56 37.40 8.60
CA LEU A 48 46.61 37.56 7.55
C LEU A 48 48.12 37.62 7.93
N GLN A 49 48.98 36.98 7.11
CA GLN A 49 49.76 37.66 6.04
C GLN A 49 50.69 36.73 5.21
N THR A 50 50.89 37.11 3.92
CA THR A 50 52.14 37.13 3.09
C THR A 50 53.12 35.91 3.08
N PHE A 51 53.68 35.36 1.99
CA PHE A 51 53.43 35.23 0.51
C PHE A 51 54.54 34.23 -0.05
N ILE A 52 55.14 34.13 -1.26
CA ILE A 52 55.11 34.81 -2.59
C ILE A 52 55.59 33.88 -3.76
N THR A 53 54.75 33.56 -4.78
CA THR A 53 55.13 33.06 -6.16
C THR A 53 55.94 31.73 -6.33
N LYS A 54 56.20 31.12 -7.52
CA LYS A 54 55.95 31.39 -8.97
C LYS A 54 55.35 30.14 -9.71
N PRO A 55 54.86 30.25 -10.97
CA PRO A 55 54.04 29.23 -11.65
C PRO A 55 54.71 28.53 -12.86
N LEU A 56 54.05 27.51 -13.45
CA LEU A 56 53.71 27.41 -14.91
C LEU A 56 52.99 26.10 -15.28
N LYS A 57 52.11 26.18 -16.31
CA LYS A 57 51.69 25.18 -17.34
C LYS A 57 51.48 23.68 -16.99
N SER A 58 50.58 22.91 -17.63
CA SER A 58 49.25 23.11 -18.27
C SER A 58 48.89 21.82 -19.02
N ASN A 59 47.71 21.22 -18.79
CA ASN A 59 47.01 20.40 -19.80
C ASN A 59 45.55 20.15 -19.38
N LYS A 60 44.61 20.25 -20.33
CA LYS A 60 43.17 19.99 -20.14
C LYS A 60 42.63 19.10 -21.27
N PRO A 61 42.01 17.95 -20.97
CA PRO A 61 41.05 17.33 -21.89
C PRO A 61 39.80 18.21 -22.04
N LYS A 62 39.16 18.19 -23.22
CA LYS A 62 37.95 18.98 -23.49
C LYS A 62 36.70 18.32 -22.89
N ALA A 63 35.78 19.12 -22.35
CA ALA A 63 34.44 18.65 -21.97
C ALA A 63 33.56 18.47 -23.22
N LYS A 64 32.65 17.48 -23.20
CA LYS A 64 31.59 17.34 -24.20
C LYS A 64 30.43 18.30 -23.89
N PRO A 65 29.77 18.90 -24.88
CA PRO A 65 28.58 19.72 -24.64
C PRO A 65 27.42 18.86 -24.10
N LEU A 66 26.69 19.40 -23.11
CA LEU A 66 25.43 18.83 -22.64
C LEU A 66 24.33 19.05 -23.68
N ARG A 67 23.49 18.03 -23.90
CA ARG A 67 22.26 18.17 -24.71
C ARG A 67 21.25 19.04 -23.97
N GLN A 68 20.52 19.88 -24.69
CA GLN A 68 19.36 20.59 -24.15
C GLN A 68 18.21 19.61 -23.84
N PRO A 69 17.35 19.90 -22.84
CA PRO A 69 16.22 19.05 -22.49
C PRO A 69 15.12 19.12 -23.56
N VAL A 70 14.56 17.96 -23.91
CA VAL A 70 13.39 17.83 -24.80
C VAL A 70 12.11 18.00 -23.98
N VAL A 71 11.18 18.83 -24.47
CA VAL A 71 9.84 18.99 -23.88
C VAL A 71 8.87 18.07 -24.61
N PHE A 72 8.16 17.23 -23.86
CA PHE A 72 7.06 16.40 -24.39
C PHE A 72 5.75 17.19 -24.33
N SER A 73 5.00 17.24 -25.43
CA SER A 73 3.83 18.11 -25.59
C SER A 73 2.46 17.45 -25.35
N GLU A 74 2.36 16.11 -25.35
CA GLU A 74 1.07 15.40 -25.27
C GLU A 74 1.11 14.22 -24.27
N VAL A 75 -0.02 13.98 -23.59
CA VAL A 75 -0.17 12.99 -22.51
C VAL A 75 -1.32 12.03 -22.82
N PRO A 76 -1.14 10.70 -22.69
CA PRO A 76 -2.20 9.72 -22.98
C PRO A 76 -3.41 9.77 -22.01
N PRO A 77 -4.62 9.40 -22.47
CA PRO A 77 -5.79 9.29 -21.59
C PRO A 77 -5.59 8.27 -20.47
N GLY A 78 -5.87 8.67 -19.23
CA GLY A 78 -5.78 7.82 -18.03
C GLY A 78 -4.85 8.37 -16.94
N PHE A 79 -3.86 9.20 -17.29
CA PHE A 79 -3.06 9.92 -16.31
C PHE A 79 -3.78 11.20 -15.85
N LYS A 80 -4.03 11.33 -14.54
CA LYS A 80 -4.29 12.63 -13.92
C LYS A 80 -2.95 13.37 -13.77
N PRO A 81 -2.71 14.50 -14.46
CA PRO A 81 -1.50 15.27 -14.22
C PRO A 81 -1.52 15.84 -12.79
N ARG A 82 -0.39 15.75 -12.08
CA ARG A 82 -0.15 16.64 -10.94
C ARG A 82 0.14 18.02 -11.52
N THR A 83 -0.88 18.86 -11.60
CA THR A 83 -0.73 20.25 -12.06
C THR A 83 0.07 21.04 -11.04
N VAL A 84 1.40 21.08 -11.19
CA VAL A 84 2.26 22.06 -10.52
C VAL A 84 2.00 23.40 -11.20
N ILE A 85 1.00 24.14 -10.69
CA ILE A 85 0.65 25.47 -11.21
C ILE A 85 1.75 26.45 -10.82
N TYR A 86 2.75 26.58 -11.68
CA TYR A 86 3.60 27.77 -11.67
C TYR A 86 2.74 28.97 -12.10
N PHE A 87 2.24 29.73 -11.12
CA PHE A 87 1.66 31.04 -11.37
C PHE A 87 2.73 32.03 -11.83
N LYS A 88 3.17 31.92 -13.09
CA LYS A 88 3.92 32.97 -13.79
C LYS A 88 3.00 34.15 -14.10
N ARG A 89 2.62 34.86 -13.04
CA ARG A 89 1.98 36.16 -13.05
C ARG A 89 3.09 37.20 -12.77
N PRO A 90 3.57 37.96 -13.78
CA PRO A 90 4.66 38.94 -13.59
C PRO A 90 4.32 40.09 -12.62
N ASP A 91 3.05 40.21 -12.26
CA ASP A 91 2.47 41.02 -11.19
C ASP A 91 2.85 40.51 -9.78
N LEU A 92 2.90 39.20 -9.54
CA LEU A 92 3.14 38.63 -8.20
C LEU A 92 4.57 38.83 -7.67
N GLU A 93 5.58 38.96 -8.55
CA GLU A 93 6.94 39.29 -8.14
C GLU A 93 7.09 40.78 -7.74
N LYS A 94 6.15 41.64 -8.16
CA LYS A 94 6.22 43.10 -8.01
C LYS A 94 5.41 43.65 -6.84
N ASP A 95 4.51 42.85 -6.26
CA ASP A 95 3.71 43.22 -5.10
C ASP A 95 4.37 42.69 -3.80
N PRO A 96 4.90 43.58 -2.92
CA PRO A 96 5.56 43.16 -1.68
C PRO A 96 4.61 42.46 -0.70
N GLN A 97 3.31 42.81 -0.68
CA GLN A 97 2.34 42.21 0.23
C GLN A 97 1.96 40.80 -0.20
N GLN A 98 1.82 40.55 -1.52
CA GLN A 98 1.62 39.21 -2.05
C GLN A 98 2.86 38.33 -1.83
N ARG A 99 4.07 38.88 -2.02
CA ARG A 99 5.31 38.15 -1.73
C ARG A 99 5.41 37.71 -0.28
N LEU A 100 5.11 38.61 0.67
CA LEU A 100 5.09 38.30 2.10
C LEU A 100 4.02 37.25 2.44
N LYS A 101 2.82 37.36 1.85
CA LYS A 101 1.70 36.43 2.06
C LYS A 101 1.99 34.99 1.62
N TYR A 102 2.89 34.79 0.67
CA TYR A 102 3.21 33.48 0.10
C TYR A 102 4.69 33.06 0.29
N ASN A 103 5.47 33.77 1.12
CA ASN A 103 6.91 33.55 1.33
C ASN A 103 7.72 33.47 0.02
N LEU A 104 7.39 34.30 -0.97
CA LEU A 104 8.04 34.31 -2.28
C LEU A 104 9.31 35.19 -2.24
N LEU A 105 10.46 34.52 -2.22
CA LEU A 105 11.78 35.16 -2.39
C LEU A 105 11.85 35.90 -3.74
N SER A 106 12.45 37.09 -3.75
CA SER A 106 12.80 37.81 -5.00
C SER A 106 13.84 37.03 -5.81
N LYS A 107 14.07 37.41 -7.08
CA LYS A 107 15.16 36.80 -7.87
C LYS A 107 16.53 37.02 -7.24
N ASP A 108 16.73 38.17 -6.60
CA ASP A 108 18.00 38.53 -5.96
C ASP A 108 18.19 37.76 -4.64
N GLU A 109 17.12 37.56 -3.86
CA GLU A 109 17.12 36.68 -2.68
C GLU A 109 17.33 35.21 -3.07
N GLN A 110 16.70 34.72 -4.14
CA GLN A 110 16.92 33.36 -4.67
C GLN A 110 18.37 33.17 -5.13
N LEU A 111 18.95 34.17 -5.79
CA LEU A 111 20.35 34.18 -6.22
C LEU A 111 21.30 34.19 -5.01
N ALA A 112 21.03 35.02 -4.00
CA ALA A 112 21.80 35.09 -2.77
C ALA A 112 21.78 33.75 -1.99
N VAL A 113 20.61 33.14 -1.82
CA VAL A 113 20.47 31.81 -1.19
C VAL A 113 21.20 30.74 -2.00
N SER A 114 21.13 30.79 -3.33
CA SER A 114 21.86 29.86 -4.21
C SER A 114 23.38 30.02 -4.09
N MET A 115 23.89 31.26 -4.04
CA MET A 115 25.30 31.55 -3.84
C MET A 115 25.78 31.12 -2.45
N GLN A 116 25.00 31.37 -1.39
CA GLN A 116 25.31 30.96 -0.03
C GLN A 116 25.36 29.43 0.11
N ALA A 117 24.43 28.71 -0.54
CA ALA A 117 24.42 27.25 -0.56
C ALA A 117 25.65 26.67 -1.27
N GLU A 118 26.05 27.23 -2.42
CA GLU A 118 27.23 26.79 -3.15
C GLU A 118 28.54 27.14 -2.43
N GLN A 119 28.61 28.28 -1.72
CA GLN A 119 29.74 28.63 -0.85
C GLN A 119 29.85 27.63 0.32
N THR A 120 28.75 27.39 1.06
CA THR A 120 28.70 26.43 2.18
C THR A 120 29.16 25.04 1.75
N LYS A 121 28.75 24.62 0.54
CA LYS A 121 29.17 23.38 -0.12
C LYS A 121 30.66 23.35 -0.45
N GLN A 122 31.24 24.45 -0.95
CA GLN A 122 32.68 24.55 -1.21
C GLN A 122 33.51 24.51 0.10
N GLU A 123 33.03 25.15 1.17
CA GLU A 123 33.64 25.12 2.49
C GLU A 123 33.64 23.69 3.07
N LEU A 124 32.51 22.98 3.02
CA LEU A 124 32.40 21.56 3.39
C LEU A 124 33.35 20.65 2.58
N PHE A 125 33.45 20.85 1.26
CA PHE A 125 34.43 20.14 0.43
C PHE A 125 35.88 20.48 0.80
N GLY A 126 36.14 21.70 1.25
CA GLY A 126 37.42 22.14 1.81
C GLY A 126 37.76 21.40 3.10
N GLU A 127 36.85 21.37 4.07
CA GLU A 127 37.00 20.65 5.35
C GLU A 127 37.25 19.15 5.14
N VAL A 128 36.41 18.47 4.36
CA VAL A 128 36.60 17.03 4.05
C VAL A 128 37.96 16.77 3.40
N LYS A 129 38.45 17.69 2.57
CA LYS A 129 39.78 17.59 1.94
C LYS A 129 40.92 17.87 2.92
N LYS A 130 40.77 18.78 3.90
CA LYS A 130 41.71 18.98 5.02
C LYS A 130 41.81 17.70 5.86
N VAL A 131 40.67 17.17 6.33
CA VAL A 131 40.59 15.96 7.16
C VAL A 131 41.22 14.76 6.44
N ARG A 132 40.86 14.52 5.17
CA ARG A 132 41.43 13.42 4.38
C ARG A 132 42.94 13.59 4.11
N LYS A 133 43.43 14.82 3.99
CA LYS A 133 44.89 15.09 3.90
C LYS A 133 45.59 14.84 5.23
N ALA A 134 45.03 15.26 6.35
CA ALA A 134 45.58 15.02 7.69
C ALA A 134 45.65 13.52 8.02
N TRP A 135 44.59 12.77 7.70
CA TRP A 135 44.55 11.30 7.85
C TRP A 135 45.69 10.61 7.08
N ASN A 136 45.94 11.06 5.85
CA ASN A 136 46.91 10.46 4.92
C ASN A 136 48.34 11.04 5.01
N THR A 137 48.63 11.93 5.96
CA THR A 137 49.99 12.49 6.14
C THR A 137 50.79 11.62 7.13
N PRO A 138 52.01 11.15 6.77
CA PRO A 138 52.89 10.44 7.71
C PRO A 138 53.33 11.32 8.89
N CYS A 139 53.43 10.73 10.08
CA CYS A 139 53.67 11.43 11.34
C CYS A 139 55.17 11.59 11.65
N GLU A 140 55.90 12.37 10.84
CA GLU A 140 57.34 12.64 11.04
C GLU A 140 57.68 14.14 11.04
N ARG A 141 56.69 15.03 11.20
CA ARG A 141 56.92 16.47 11.35
C ARG A 141 56.47 16.97 12.73
N PRO A 142 57.34 17.68 13.48
CA PRO A 142 56.94 18.39 14.70
C PRO A 142 55.76 19.32 14.43
N GLY A 143 54.80 19.37 15.36
CA GLY A 143 53.59 20.20 15.25
C GLY A 143 52.38 19.53 14.57
N SER A 144 52.44 18.25 14.19
CA SER A 144 51.23 17.51 13.78
C SER A 144 50.31 17.22 14.97
N LEU A 145 49.00 17.45 14.81
CA LEU A 145 47.99 17.15 15.85
C LEU A 145 48.05 15.67 16.26
N PRO A 146 47.88 15.35 17.55
CA PRO A 146 47.90 13.96 18.01
C PRO A 146 46.73 13.18 17.40
N LYS A 147 47.02 11.98 16.88
CA LYS A 147 45.97 11.05 16.44
C LYS A 147 45.16 10.59 17.65
N PRO A 148 43.83 10.45 17.55
CA PRO A 148 43.02 9.88 18.62
C PRO A 148 43.50 8.46 18.96
N PRO A 149 43.39 8.02 20.22
CA PRO A 149 43.91 6.73 20.66
C PRO A 149 43.28 5.58 19.86
N PRO A 150 44.06 4.50 19.58
CA PRO A 150 43.54 3.36 18.84
C PRO A 150 42.41 2.69 19.63
N ARG A 151 41.30 2.35 18.96
CA ARG A 151 40.13 1.64 19.53
C ARG A 151 40.42 0.22 20.06
N VAL A 152 41.67 -0.23 19.98
CA VAL A 152 42.15 -1.60 20.21
C VAL A 152 43.53 -1.43 20.85
N SER A 153 43.76 -2.04 22.01
CA SER A 153 45.02 -1.85 22.75
C SER A 153 46.20 -2.50 22.02
N LEU A 154 47.45 -2.14 22.40
CA LEU A 154 48.64 -2.79 21.83
C LEU A 154 48.66 -4.29 22.17
N GLU A 155 48.27 -4.65 23.39
CA GLU A 155 48.10 -6.04 23.83
C GLU A 155 47.03 -6.78 23.02
N GLU A 156 45.88 -6.15 22.79
CA GLU A 156 44.81 -6.76 21.99
C GLU A 156 45.20 -6.90 20.51
N ARG A 157 46.00 -5.98 19.97
CA ARG A 157 46.63 -6.12 18.65
C ARG A 157 47.63 -7.27 18.61
N LYS A 158 48.47 -7.45 19.64
CA LYS A 158 49.35 -8.62 19.76
C LYS A 158 48.54 -9.91 19.82
N ALA A 159 47.50 -9.97 20.65
CA ALA A 159 46.64 -11.15 20.79
C ALA A 159 45.92 -11.51 19.49
N ARG A 160 45.33 -10.52 18.79
CA ARG A 160 44.71 -10.72 17.47
C ARG A 160 45.74 -11.17 16.41
N LYS A 161 46.96 -10.64 16.43
CA LYS A 161 48.05 -11.05 15.52
C LYS A 161 48.54 -12.46 15.83
N ALA A 162 48.83 -12.78 17.09
CA ALA A 162 49.26 -14.10 17.53
C ALA A 162 48.19 -15.17 17.26
N LYS A 163 46.90 -14.85 17.44
CA LYS A 163 45.80 -15.72 17.02
C LYS A 163 45.81 -15.98 15.50
N ALA A 164 45.95 -14.92 14.69
CA ALA A 164 46.00 -15.07 13.23
C ALA A 164 47.25 -15.83 12.76
N GLU A 165 48.38 -15.71 13.45
CA GLU A 165 49.61 -16.46 13.16
C GLU A 165 49.47 -17.94 13.57
N ALA A 166 48.87 -18.23 14.73
CA ALA A 166 48.53 -19.61 15.12
C ALA A 166 47.47 -20.26 14.22
N GLU A 167 46.49 -19.49 13.72
CA GLU A 167 45.51 -19.96 12.71
C GLU A 167 46.14 -20.17 11.32
N LEU A 168 47.30 -19.55 11.04
CA LEU A 168 48.07 -19.76 9.81
C LEU A 168 48.99 -20.99 9.95
N GLU A 169 49.66 -21.14 11.09
CA GLU A 169 50.58 -22.25 11.38
C GLU A 169 49.84 -23.59 11.46
N ASN A 170 48.64 -23.61 12.06
CA ASN A 170 47.77 -24.80 12.08
C ASN A 170 47.17 -25.19 10.71
N ARG A 171 47.38 -24.42 9.63
CA ARG A 171 46.99 -24.83 8.27
C ARG A 171 48.03 -25.71 7.56
N GLY A 172 49.17 -25.99 8.20
CA GLY A 172 50.21 -26.90 7.69
C GLY A 172 50.16 -28.33 8.24
N ALA A 173 49.33 -28.62 9.25
CA ALA A 173 49.35 -29.89 9.97
C ALA A 173 48.06 -30.70 9.77
N LEU A 174 48.18 -31.90 9.21
CA LEU A 174 47.10 -32.87 9.12
C LEU A 174 47.61 -34.25 9.55
N VAL A 175 47.35 -34.59 10.82
CA VAL A 175 47.40 -35.94 11.38
C VAL A 175 46.12 -36.11 12.20
N GLU A 176 45.52 -37.29 12.13
CA GLU A 176 44.12 -37.49 12.49
C GLU A 176 43.83 -37.81 13.96
N THR A 177 42.53 -37.80 14.25
CA THR A 177 41.79 -38.12 15.47
C THR A 177 42.41 -39.12 16.47
N VAL A 178 42.19 -38.84 17.76
CA VAL A 178 42.14 -39.87 18.80
C VAL A 178 40.75 -40.49 18.85
N THR A 179 40.65 -41.78 18.51
CA THR A 179 39.59 -42.67 19.00
C THR A 179 40.24 -43.96 19.52
N VAL A 180 39.85 -44.37 20.72
CA VAL A 180 40.23 -45.60 21.45
C VAL A 180 39.73 -46.84 20.65
N ASN A 181 40.45 -47.97 20.44
CA ASN A 181 41.74 -48.47 20.94
C ASN A 181 42.40 -49.51 19.99
N ASP A 182 43.66 -49.87 20.28
CA ASP A 182 44.40 -51.10 19.90
C ASP A 182 44.86 -51.37 18.43
N PRO A 183 45.94 -52.19 18.21
CA PRO A 183 46.92 -51.89 17.14
C PRO A 183 47.47 -53.07 16.28
N SER A 184 47.85 -52.80 15.02
CA SER A 184 49.03 -53.44 14.38
C SER A 184 49.45 -52.84 13.01
N MET A 185 50.73 -52.49 12.89
CA MET A 185 51.64 -52.56 11.72
C MET A 185 51.11 -52.53 10.26
N GLY A 186 51.58 -51.53 9.49
CA GLY A 186 51.83 -51.62 8.03
C GLY A 186 50.66 -51.23 7.10
N GLY A 187 50.88 -50.85 5.82
CA GLY A 187 52.16 -50.58 5.13
C GLY A 187 52.07 -50.69 3.60
N GLY A 188 52.31 -49.60 2.85
CA GLY A 188 52.21 -49.54 1.37
C GLY A 188 50.87 -48.92 0.89
N ARG A 189 50.73 -47.94 -0.03
CA ARG A 189 51.52 -47.34 -1.13
C ARG A 189 51.20 -47.92 -2.53
N TRP A 190 50.90 -47.02 -3.49
CA TRP A 190 50.43 -47.24 -4.88
C TRP A 190 48.98 -47.79 -5.00
N GLY A 191 48.16 -47.45 -6.01
CA GLY A 191 48.29 -46.41 -7.05
C GLY A 191 47.33 -46.59 -8.26
N LYS A 192 47.00 -45.48 -8.95
CA LYS A 192 46.29 -45.36 -10.26
C LYS A 192 44.79 -45.74 -10.36
N ARG A 193 43.99 -44.71 -10.70
CA ARG A 193 43.09 -44.57 -11.88
C ARG A 193 42.44 -45.84 -12.46
N LEU A 194 41.10 -45.86 -12.44
CA LEU A 194 40.24 -46.53 -13.43
C LEU A 194 38.98 -45.68 -13.73
N GLU A 195 38.16 -46.10 -14.69
CA GLU A 195 37.15 -45.32 -15.40
C GLU A 195 35.95 -46.24 -15.78
N ILE A 196 34.80 -45.67 -16.21
CA ILE A 196 33.57 -46.42 -16.64
C ILE A 196 32.81 -46.99 -15.41
N GLN A 197 31.46 -47.06 -15.30
CA GLN A 197 30.38 -47.19 -16.29
C GLN A 197 29.07 -46.43 -15.94
N GLN A 198 28.17 -46.31 -16.91
CA GLN A 198 26.77 -45.84 -16.74
C GLN A 198 25.83 -47.01 -16.38
N VAL A 199 24.72 -46.72 -15.68
CA VAL A 199 23.51 -47.55 -15.64
C VAL A 199 22.26 -46.65 -15.69
N THR A 200 21.25 -47.04 -16.46
CA THR A 200 19.93 -46.39 -16.58
C THR A 200 18.79 -47.41 -16.32
N PRO A 201 17.55 -46.97 -16.01
CA PRO A 201 16.73 -47.66 -15.00
C PRO A 201 15.61 -48.57 -15.52
N ALA A 202 15.11 -49.39 -14.60
CA ALA A 202 13.77 -50.00 -14.59
C ALA A 202 13.23 -49.91 -13.13
N SER A 203 11.93 -50.04 -12.83
CA SER A 203 10.78 -50.42 -13.66
C SER A 203 9.53 -49.57 -13.32
N ALA A 204 8.45 -49.74 -14.09
CA ALA A 204 7.18 -49.05 -13.85
C ALA A 204 6.35 -49.69 -12.71
N TYR A 205 5.49 -48.89 -12.08
CA TYR A 205 4.47 -49.34 -11.13
C TYR A 205 3.07 -48.93 -11.63
N ASN A 206 2.10 -49.84 -11.58
CA ASN A 206 0.76 -49.65 -12.14
C ASN A 206 -0.32 -49.93 -11.06
N PRO A 207 -1.18 -48.96 -10.70
CA PRO A 207 -2.14 -49.14 -9.61
C PRO A 207 -3.51 -49.63 -10.11
N SER A 208 -4.01 -50.72 -9.52
CA SER A 208 -5.41 -51.14 -9.65
C SER A 208 -5.86 -51.93 -8.41
N SER A 209 -7.19 -52.11 -8.28
CA SER A 209 -7.92 -52.68 -7.12
C SER A 209 -7.80 -51.92 -5.79
N TYR A 210 -8.92 -51.36 -5.34
CA TYR A 210 -9.55 -51.71 -4.07
C TYR A 210 -11.05 -51.34 -4.12
N ASP A 211 -11.87 -52.11 -3.40
CA ASP A 211 -13.31 -52.23 -3.66
C ASP A 211 -14.21 -51.23 -2.91
N THR A 212 -15.43 -51.06 -3.44
CA THR A 212 -16.53 -50.30 -2.81
C THR A 212 -17.39 -51.16 -1.89
N PRO A 213 -17.69 -50.75 -0.64
CA PRO A 213 -18.69 -51.40 0.20
C PRO A 213 -20.05 -50.67 0.20
N VAL A 214 -21.05 -51.33 -0.39
CA VAL A 214 -22.45 -51.52 0.05
C VAL A 214 -23.09 -50.49 1.03
N SER A 215 -24.23 -49.92 0.62
CA SER A 215 -25.14 -49.10 1.46
C SER A 215 -26.10 -49.94 2.33
N PRO A 216 -26.48 -49.47 3.54
CA PRO A 216 -27.60 -50.00 4.30
C PRO A 216 -28.90 -49.17 4.17
N THR A 217 -30.01 -49.90 4.29
CA THR A 217 -31.43 -49.56 4.17
C THR A 217 -32.01 -48.40 5.00
N LYS A 218 -33.03 -47.77 4.40
CA LYS A 218 -34.19 -47.07 4.98
C LYS A 218 -34.50 -47.29 6.48
N SER A 219 -34.94 -46.21 7.14
CA SER A 219 -35.95 -46.24 8.22
C SER A 219 -37.03 -45.19 7.97
N GLN A 220 -38.30 -45.50 8.26
CA GLN A 220 -39.41 -44.53 8.20
C GLN A 220 -39.64 -43.90 9.57
N PHE A 221 -39.82 -42.58 9.60
CA PHE A 221 -40.69 -41.87 10.53
C PHE A 221 -41.19 -40.59 9.83
N GLY A 222 -42.29 -40.00 10.31
CA GLY A 222 -42.90 -38.83 9.68
C GLY A 222 -43.82 -38.09 10.64
N GLY A 223 -44.42 -37.02 10.12
CA GLY A 223 -45.19 -36.03 10.88
C GLY A 223 -44.31 -34.94 11.50
N ASP A 224 -44.75 -33.69 11.61
CA ASP A 224 -45.95 -33.06 11.02
C ASP A 224 -45.65 -31.56 10.76
N ASP A 225 -46.66 -30.84 10.27
CA ASP A 225 -46.65 -29.46 9.78
C ASP A 225 -45.95 -28.40 10.68
N ASP A 226 -45.26 -27.45 10.04
CA ASP A 226 -45.18 -26.05 10.48
C ASP A 226 -44.84 -25.18 9.25
N ASP A 227 -45.86 -24.48 8.72
CA ASP A 227 -45.75 -23.55 7.58
C ASP A 227 -45.49 -22.10 8.08
N ASP A 228 -45.32 -21.14 7.16
CA ASP A 228 -45.20 -19.69 7.46
C ASP A 228 -43.97 -19.22 8.29
N LEU A 229 -42.76 -19.25 7.72
CA LEU A 229 -41.70 -18.27 8.06
C LEU A 229 -40.61 -17.97 7.00
N GLU A 230 -40.83 -18.28 5.72
CA GLU A 230 -39.86 -18.00 4.63
C GLU A 230 -40.16 -16.70 3.87
N ALA A 231 -39.76 -15.56 4.45
CA ALA A 231 -39.97 -14.23 3.86
C ALA A 231 -38.73 -13.30 3.83
N PHE A 232 -37.57 -13.69 4.38
CA PHE A 232 -36.41 -12.78 4.49
C PHE A 232 -34.99 -13.38 4.33
N LYS A 233 -34.81 -14.49 3.60
CA LYS A 233 -33.48 -15.05 3.29
C LYS A 233 -33.15 -15.05 1.79
N ARG A 234 -32.78 -13.87 1.26
CA ARG A 234 -32.21 -13.73 -0.09
C ARG A 234 -30.71 -13.43 -0.05
N SER A 235 -29.89 -14.48 0.00
CA SER A 235 -28.45 -14.35 -0.29
C SER A 235 -28.24 -13.74 -1.69
N PRO A 236 -27.25 -12.86 -1.90
CA PRO A 236 -26.92 -12.34 -3.22
C PRO A 236 -26.48 -13.47 -4.17
N PRO A 237 -26.65 -13.31 -5.50
CA PRO A 237 -26.11 -14.27 -6.47
C PRO A 237 -24.58 -14.31 -6.40
N ARG A 238 -24.01 -15.51 -6.56
CA ARG A 238 -22.55 -15.72 -6.60
C ARG A 238 -21.89 -14.95 -7.75
N PRO A 239 -20.61 -14.56 -7.64
CA PRO A 239 -19.87 -13.96 -8.74
C PRO A 239 -19.88 -14.85 -10.00
N VAL A 240 -20.05 -14.22 -11.17
CA VAL A 240 -20.24 -14.89 -12.47
C VAL A 240 -18.99 -15.63 -12.99
N TYR A 241 -17.89 -15.64 -12.23
CA TYR A 241 -16.59 -16.14 -12.66
C TYR A 241 -16.30 -17.60 -12.27
N GLU A 242 -17.06 -18.19 -11.33
CA GLU A 242 -16.81 -19.57 -10.86
C GLU A 242 -17.35 -20.67 -11.80
N SER A 243 -18.22 -20.32 -12.76
CA SER A 243 -18.93 -21.30 -13.61
C SER A 243 -18.34 -21.54 -15.00
N TYR A 244 -17.30 -20.81 -15.40
CA TYR A 244 -16.75 -20.91 -16.76
C TYR A 244 -16.07 -22.26 -17.02
N THR A 245 -16.53 -22.96 -18.06
CA THR A 245 -15.85 -24.15 -18.58
C THR A 245 -14.48 -23.79 -19.17
N ALA A 246 -13.59 -24.79 -19.25
CA ALA A 246 -12.28 -24.63 -19.88
C ALA A 246 -12.36 -24.13 -21.35
N ASN A 247 -13.48 -24.39 -22.04
CA ASN A 247 -13.67 -23.95 -23.42
C ASN A 247 -14.08 -22.46 -23.50
N GLU A 248 -14.89 -21.98 -22.57
CA GLU A 248 -15.25 -20.55 -22.45
C GLU A 248 -14.07 -19.71 -22.00
N LEU A 249 -13.28 -20.20 -21.04
CA LEU A 249 -11.98 -19.59 -20.67
C LEU A 249 -11.04 -19.50 -21.88
N ARG A 250 -11.02 -20.50 -22.76
CA ARG A 250 -10.25 -20.49 -24.01
C ARG A 250 -10.78 -19.45 -25.00
N LEU A 251 -12.10 -19.31 -25.14
CA LEU A 251 -12.74 -18.30 -26.00
C LEU A 251 -12.52 -16.87 -25.48
N LEU A 252 -12.69 -16.64 -24.18
CA LEU A 252 -12.42 -15.36 -23.51
C LEU A 252 -10.95 -14.95 -23.69
N ASN A 253 -9.99 -15.85 -23.47
CA ASN A 253 -8.58 -15.57 -23.67
C ASN A 253 -8.24 -15.34 -25.16
N ALA A 254 -8.89 -16.03 -26.10
CA ALA A 254 -8.72 -15.78 -27.53
C ALA A 254 -9.30 -14.41 -27.97
N ALA A 255 -10.44 -13.99 -27.41
CA ALA A 255 -11.02 -12.67 -27.63
C ALA A 255 -10.14 -11.55 -27.04
N ARG A 256 -9.69 -11.71 -25.78
CA ARG A 256 -8.78 -10.78 -25.09
C ARG A 256 -7.46 -10.61 -25.83
N SER A 257 -6.89 -11.71 -26.34
CA SER A 257 -5.66 -11.68 -27.14
C SER A 257 -5.83 -10.89 -28.45
N LYS A 258 -6.98 -11.05 -29.13
CA LYS A 258 -7.29 -10.30 -30.36
C LYS A 258 -7.58 -8.82 -30.10
N ALA A 259 -8.20 -8.48 -28.97
CA ALA A 259 -8.37 -7.08 -28.55
C ALA A 259 -7.02 -6.40 -28.30
N ILE A 260 -6.07 -7.08 -27.64
CA ILE A 260 -4.70 -6.60 -27.42
C ILE A 260 -3.96 -6.42 -28.76
N GLN A 261 -4.10 -7.37 -29.70
CA GLN A 261 -3.54 -7.25 -31.05
C GLN A 261 -4.11 -6.03 -31.80
N ALA A 262 -5.42 -5.80 -31.75
CA ALA A 262 -6.06 -4.65 -32.40
C ALA A 262 -5.57 -3.30 -31.85
N ASP A 263 -5.38 -3.18 -30.53
CA ASP A 263 -4.81 -1.96 -29.92
C ASP A 263 -3.31 -1.79 -30.24
N HIS A 264 -2.54 -2.88 -30.34
CA HIS A 264 -1.17 -2.84 -30.84
C HIS A 264 -1.10 -2.37 -32.31
N MET A 265 -2.03 -2.81 -33.17
CA MET A 265 -2.09 -2.32 -34.56
C MET A 265 -2.51 -0.84 -34.64
N LYS A 266 -3.50 -0.42 -33.85
CA LYS A 266 -3.87 1.00 -33.69
C LYS A 266 -2.67 1.88 -33.31
N LYS A 267 -1.83 1.42 -32.37
CA LYS A 267 -0.59 2.09 -31.96
C LYS A 267 0.50 2.09 -33.02
N LYS A 268 0.57 1.07 -33.90
CA LYS A 268 1.49 1.06 -35.07
C LYS A 268 1.05 2.07 -36.13
N VAL A 269 -0.22 2.04 -36.52
CA VAL A 269 -0.80 2.96 -37.53
C VAL A 269 -0.58 4.42 -37.12
N SER A 270 -0.95 4.78 -35.89
CA SER A 270 -0.76 6.15 -35.37
C SER A 270 0.70 6.63 -35.37
N ARG A 271 1.68 5.74 -35.19
CA ARG A 271 3.12 6.09 -35.29
C ARG A 271 3.56 6.33 -36.74
N LEU A 272 3.06 5.53 -37.69
CA LEU A 272 3.34 5.71 -39.12
C LEU A 272 2.70 7.00 -39.65
N GLU A 273 1.46 7.29 -39.25
CA GLU A 273 0.76 8.54 -39.59
C GLU A 273 1.55 9.78 -39.11
N HIS A 274 2.07 9.75 -37.87
CA HIS A 274 2.89 10.85 -37.34
C HIS A 274 4.22 11.00 -38.10
N PHE A 275 4.93 9.89 -38.37
CA PHE A 275 6.18 9.88 -39.13
C PHE A 275 6.00 10.42 -40.56
N VAL A 276 4.95 10.00 -41.27
CA VAL A 276 4.61 10.55 -42.61
C VAL A 276 4.26 12.03 -42.52
N GLY A 277 3.61 12.48 -41.45
CA GLY A 277 3.36 13.90 -41.17
C GLY A 277 4.64 14.72 -41.05
N ASP A 278 5.61 14.27 -40.25
CA ASP A 278 6.89 14.96 -40.06
C ASP A 278 7.78 14.90 -41.31
N LEU A 279 7.73 13.81 -42.08
CA LEU A 279 8.39 13.71 -43.38
C LEU A 279 7.81 14.75 -44.36
N LYS A 280 6.48 14.91 -44.39
CA LYS A 280 5.81 15.94 -45.23
C LYS A 280 6.20 17.36 -44.82
N LYS A 281 6.24 17.69 -43.52
CA LYS A 281 6.74 18.99 -43.03
C LYS A 281 8.17 19.25 -43.53
N SER A 282 9.05 18.25 -43.38
CA SER A 282 10.46 18.36 -43.81
C SER A 282 10.61 18.61 -45.31
N ILE A 283 9.77 17.98 -46.15
CA ILE A 283 9.74 18.20 -47.61
C ILE A 283 9.23 19.60 -47.96
N VAL A 284 8.27 20.14 -47.19
CA VAL A 284 7.76 21.51 -47.38
C VAL A 284 8.86 22.53 -47.08
N SER A 285 9.52 22.45 -45.92
CA SER A 285 10.63 23.37 -45.58
C SER A 285 11.80 23.30 -46.58
N LEU A 286 12.08 22.11 -47.15
CA LEU A 286 13.07 21.94 -48.24
C LEU A 286 12.63 22.56 -49.57
N LYS A 287 11.32 22.65 -49.85
CA LYS A 287 10.77 23.30 -51.06
C LYS A 287 10.63 24.81 -50.91
N GLU A 288 10.38 25.30 -49.69
CA GLU A 288 10.21 26.73 -49.37
C GLU A 288 11.54 27.47 -49.22
N GLY A 289 12.67 26.77 -49.33
CA GLY A 289 14.00 27.38 -49.46
C GLY A 289 14.65 27.82 -48.14
N GLU A 290 14.13 27.36 -46.98
CA GLU A 290 14.68 27.62 -45.66
C GLU A 290 16.03 26.89 -45.44
N THR A 291 17.07 27.40 -46.12
CA THR A 291 18.45 26.99 -45.93
C THR A 291 18.96 27.51 -44.58
N ASN A 292 18.77 26.68 -43.56
CA ASN A 292 19.17 26.96 -42.18
C ASN A 292 20.65 27.38 -42.09
N THR A 293 20.94 28.45 -41.36
CA THR A 293 22.10 29.36 -41.57
C THR A 293 23.44 28.83 -41.05
N LEU A 294 23.62 27.50 -41.03
CA LEU A 294 24.74 26.79 -40.39
C LEU A 294 25.77 26.18 -41.36
N LEU A 295 25.57 26.31 -42.69
CA LEU A 295 26.42 25.68 -43.72
C LEU A 295 27.33 26.65 -44.51
N THR A 296 27.47 27.90 -44.09
CA THR A 296 28.26 28.93 -44.79
C THR A 296 29.68 29.14 -44.25
N SER A 297 30.15 28.32 -43.28
CA SER A 297 31.47 28.49 -42.64
C SER A 297 32.56 27.50 -43.07
N GLU A 298 32.22 26.38 -43.73
CA GLU A 298 33.21 25.37 -44.19
C GLU A 298 33.41 25.35 -45.72
N ALA A 299 32.64 26.13 -46.48
CA ALA A 299 32.75 26.21 -47.95
C ALA A 299 33.90 27.11 -48.46
N ALA A 300 34.68 27.74 -47.57
CA ALA A 300 35.66 28.77 -47.91
C ALA A 300 37.05 28.23 -48.32
N THR A 301 37.25 26.91 -48.37
CA THR A 301 38.58 26.27 -48.58
C THR A 301 38.63 25.24 -49.71
N LEU A 302 37.72 25.29 -50.67
CA LEU A 302 37.82 24.57 -51.95
C LEU A 302 37.63 25.53 -53.12
N GLY A 303 38.71 25.72 -53.90
CA GLY A 303 38.71 26.60 -55.06
C GLY A 303 38.21 25.93 -56.34
N GLU A 304 37.65 26.77 -57.21
CA GLU A 304 37.43 26.58 -58.65
C GLU A 304 36.47 25.46 -59.13
N LYS A 305 35.30 25.92 -59.62
CA LYS A 305 34.69 25.60 -60.92
C LYS A 305 34.62 24.11 -61.34
N GLY A 306 33.40 23.54 -61.43
CA GLY A 306 33.25 22.39 -62.33
C GLY A 306 31.95 21.60 -62.44
N MET A 307 31.00 21.64 -61.49
CA MET A 307 29.74 20.88 -61.63
C MET A 307 28.53 21.60 -61.03
N LEU A 308 27.74 22.25 -61.88
CA LEU A 308 26.46 22.89 -61.53
C LEU A 308 25.26 22.35 -62.35
N GLY A 309 25.43 21.20 -63.01
CA GLY A 309 24.40 20.57 -63.86
C GLY A 309 23.69 19.35 -63.28
N THR A 310 24.26 18.67 -62.28
CA THR A 310 23.79 17.35 -61.81
C THR A 310 22.90 17.39 -60.56
N ALA A 311 23.17 18.30 -59.62
CA ALA A 311 22.51 18.33 -58.30
C ALA A 311 20.97 18.44 -58.37
N GLY A 312 20.41 19.13 -59.37
CA GLY A 312 18.96 19.21 -59.55
C GLY A 312 18.30 17.87 -59.93
N GLY A 313 19.00 17.04 -60.70
CA GLY A 313 18.53 15.70 -61.08
C GLY A 313 18.53 14.73 -59.91
N GLU A 314 19.57 14.77 -59.07
CA GLU A 314 19.69 13.95 -57.87
C GLU A 314 18.62 14.30 -56.83
N LEU A 315 18.34 15.60 -56.62
CA LEU A 315 17.28 16.06 -55.73
C LEU A 315 15.89 15.63 -56.21
N ALA A 316 15.61 15.72 -57.52
CA ALA A 316 14.36 15.22 -58.11
C ALA A 316 14.22 13.69 -57.95
N ALA A 317 15.31 12.94 -58.20
CA ALA A 317 15.33 11.49 -58.02
C ALA A 317 15.25 11.06 -56.54
N ALA A 318 15.63 11.91 -55.59
CA ALA A 318 15.40 11.69 -54.16
C ALA A 318 13.94 11.94 -53.79
N LEU A 319 13.35 13.05 -54.25
CA LEU A 319 11.94 13.40 -54.01
C LEU A 319 10.98 12.35 -54.57
N ASN A 320 11.23 11.82 -55.77
CA ASN A 320 10.40 10.76 -56.36
C ASN A 320 10.42 9.48 -55.52
N ARG A 321 11.61 9.02 -55.08
CA ARG A 321 11.74 7.83 -54.22
C ARG A 321 11.06 8.00 -52.85
N ILE A 322 11.07 9.20 -52.30
CA ILE A 322 10.32 9.52 -51.08
C ILE A 322 8.80 9.49 -51.34
N GLN A 323 8.34 9.93 -52.51
CA GLN A 323 6.93 9.90 -52.89
C GLN A 323 6.42 8.47 -53.16
N GLU A 324 7.25 7.59 -53.75
CA GLU A 324 6.98 6.16 -53.87
C GLU A 324 6.82 5.49 -52.49
N GLN A 325 7.77 5.71 -51.57
CA GLN A 325 7.69 5.20 -50.20
C GLN A 325 6.46 5.71 -49.44
N GLN A 326 5.99 6.94 -49.69
CA GLN A 326 4.73 7.43 -49.10
C GLN A 326 3.50 6.68 -49.63
N MET A 327 3.50 6.22 -50.89
CA MET A 327 2.40 5.41 -51.43
C MET A 327 2.43 3.98 -50.88
N GLU A 328 3.59 3.34 -50.77
CA GLU A 328 3.74 2.03 -50.13
C GLU A 328 3.24 2.05 -48.67
N GLN A 329 3.64 3.07 -47.89
CA GLN A 329 3.21 3.23 -46.51
C GLN A 329 1.71 3.52 -46.38
N ALA A 330 1.11 4.25 -47.33
CA ALA A 330 -0.33 4.48 -47.36
C ALA A 330 -1.12 3.18 -47.62
N VAL A 331 -0.65 2.32 -48.53
CA VAL A 331 -1.25 0.99 -48.77
C VAL A 331 -1.15 0.11 -47.52
N MET A 332 0.01 0.09 -46.84
CA MET A 332 0.19 -0.66 -45.60
C MET A 332 -0.74 -0.18 -44.47
N ILE A 333 -0.95 1.13 -44.35
CA ILE A 333 -1.90 1.72 -43.38
C ILE A 333 -3.33 1.26 -43.68
N ALA A 334 -3.76 1.29 -44.96
CA ALA A 334 -5.09 0.85 -45.36
C ALA A 334 -5.35 -0.63 -45.02
N GLN A 335 -4.39 -1.52 -45.30
CA GLN A 335 -4.48 -2.95 -44.96
C GLN A 335 -4.63 -3.17 -43.44
N LEU A 336 -3.83 -2.48 -42.62
CA LEU A 336 -3.91 -2.56 -41.15
C LEU A 336 -5.25 -2.02 -40.59
N GLN A 337 -5.86 -1.03 -41.26
CA GLN A 337 -7.18 -0.52 -40.91
C GLN A 337 -8.31 -1.53 -41.25
N GLU A 338 -8.17 -2.28 -42.36
CA GLU A 338 -9.09 -3.37 -42.70
C GLU A 338 -8.98 -4.55 -41.73
N GLU A 339 -7.77 -5.04 -41.44
CA GLU A 339 -7.54 -6.12 -40.47
C GLU A 339 -8.11 -5.79 -39.09
N LYS A 340 -7.89 -4.56 -38.61
CA LYS A 340 -8.48 -4.03 -37.37
C LYS A 340 -10.01 -4.11 -37.43
N THR A 341 -10.62 -3.68 -38.53
CA THR A 341 -12.09 -3.65 -38.69
C THR A 341 -12.68 -5.06 -38.71
N LEU A 342 -11.97 -6.03 -39.31
CA LEU A 342 -12.35 -7.44 -39.30
C LEU A 342 -12.23 -8.05 -37.89
N ALA A 343 -11.18 -7.71 -37.13
CA ALA A 343 -11.01 -8.13 -35.75
C ALA A 343 -12.13 -7.59 -34.83
N GLU A 344 -12.46 -6.29 -34.93
CA GLU A 344 -13.55 -5.66 -34.16
C GLU A 344 -14.93 -6.29 -34.47
N LYS A 345 -15.21 -6.61 -35.75
CA LYS A 345 -16.42 -7.36 -36.14
C LYS A 345 -16.45 -8.75 -35.48
N ARG A 346 -15.32 -9.46 -35.45
CA ARG A 346 -15.24 -10.83 -34.91
C ARG A 346 -15.35 -10.88 -33.38
N VAL A 347 -14.90 -9.85 -32.67
CA VAL A 347 -15.14 -9.72 -31.21
C VAL A 347 -16.64 -9.56 -30.94
N LYS A 348 -17.32 -8.63 -31.63
CA LYS A 348 -18.77 -8.39 -31.46
C LYS A 348 -19.65 -9.61 -31.78
N ALA A 349 -19.20 -10.49 -32.68
CA ALA A 349 -19.87 -11.76 -32.95
C ALA A 349 -19.80 -12.71 -31.74
N LEU A 350 -18.61 -12.88 -31.16
CA LEU A 350 -18.38 -13.73 -29.97
C LEU A 350 -19.10 -13.19 -28.73
N GLU A 351 -19.11 -11.87 -28.53
CA GLU A 351 -19.87 -11.22 -27.45
C GLU A 351 -21.37 -11.54 -27.53
N LYS A 352 -21.94 -11.51 -28.75
CA LYS A 352 -23.34 -11.87 -28.98
C LYS A 352 -23.62 -13.35 -28.73
N GLU A 353 -22.71 -14.23 -29.15
CA GLU A 353 -22.80 -15.69 -28.94
C GLU A 353 -22.84 -16.03 -27.44
N VAL A 354 -21.88 -15.52 -26.67
CA VAL A 354 -21.80 -15.69 -25.20
C VAL A 354 -23.04 -15.14 -24.49
N VAL A 355 -23.52 -13.94 -24.86
CA VAL A 355 -24.75 -13.35 -24.28
C VAL A 355 -26.01 -14.16 -24.61
N THR A 356 -26.01 -14.92 -25.70
CA THR A 356 -27.14 -15.80 -26.06
C THR A 356 -27.12 -17.07 -25.22
N GLY A 357 -25.97 -17.75 -25.12
CA GLY A 357 -25.81 -18.96 -24.28
C GLY A 357 -26.16 -18.71 -22.80
N PHE A 358 -25.67 -17.62 -22.22
CA PHE A 358 -26.01 -17.20 -20.84
C PHE A 358 -27.51 -17.00 -20.60
N ARG A 359 -28.31 -16.75 -21.64
CA ARG A 359 -29.76 -16.58 -21.52
C ARG A 359 -30.48 -17.93 -21.46
N GLU A 360 -30.05 -18.87 -22.29
CA GLU A 360 -30.60 -20.23 -22.37
C GLU A 360 -30.24 -21.05 -21.13
N GLU A 361 -28.97 -20.99 -20.70
CA GLU A 361 -28.50 -21.66 -19.48
C GLU A 361 -29.23 -21.16 -18.22
N LYS A 362 -29.43 -19.84 -18.10
CA LYS A 362 -30.17 -19.22 -16.99
C LYS A 362 -31.65 -19.62 -16.98
N GLU A 363 -32.22 -19.94 -18.14
CA GLU A 363 -33.58 -20.44 -18.25
C GLU A 363 -33.68 -21.95 -17.92
N GLN A 364 -32.58 -22.71 -18.10
CA GLN A 364 -32.46 -24.09 -17.62
C GLN A 364 -32.25 -24.15 -16.09
N MET A 365 -31.29 -23.41 -15.53
CA MET A 365 -31.06 -23.33 -14.08
C MET A 365 -32.32 -22.92 -13.29
N ARG A 366 -33.23 -22.16 -13.93
CA ARG A 366 -34.53 -21.78 -13.35
C ARG A 366 -35.50 -22.97 -13.20
N LYS A 367 -35.42 -23.97 -14.09
CA LYS A 367 -36.20 -25.22 -13.98
C LYS A 367 -35.59 -26.11 -12.91
N ASP A 368 -34.27 -26.27 -12.92
CA ASP A 368 -33.55 -27.17 -12.01
C ASP A 368 -33.68 -26.73 -10.54
N ARG A 369 -33.74 -25.40 -10.29
CA ARG A 369 -33.98 -24.83 -8.96
C ARG A 369 -35.34 -25.17 -8.32
N LEU A 370 -36.28 -25.76 -9.05
CA LEU A 370 -37.59 -26.14 -8.50
C LEU A 370 -37.59 -27.48 -7.74
N ASN A 371 -36.49 -28.25 -7.78
CA ASN A 371 -36.36 -29.53 -7.04
C ASN A 371 -34.95 -29.72 -6.41
N PRO A 372 -34.64 -29.08 -5.28
CA PRO A 372 -33.38 -29.30 -4.56
C PRO A 372 -33.45 -30.53 -3.62
N PRO A 373 -32.42 -31.40 -3.57
CA PRO A 373 -32.31 -32.45 -2.55
C PRO A 373 -31.78 -31.89 -1.21
N SER A 374 -32.19 -32.50 -0.09
CA SER A 374 -31.77 -32.12 1.25
C SER A 374 -30.27 -32.41 1.52
N ALA A 375 -29.62 -31.55 2.31
CA ALA A 375 -28.20 -31.65 2.66
C ALA A 375 -27.98 -31.38 4.16
N ALA A 376 -27.13 -32.18 4.80
CA ALA A 376 -26.87 -32.13 6.24
C ALA A 376 -25.84 -31.05 6.64
N VAL A 377 -25.94 -30.59 7.91
CA VAL A 377 -25.10 -29.53 8.49
C VAL A 377 -23.72 -30.07 8.93
N SER A 378 -22.68 -29.23 8.84
CA SER A 378 -21.29 -29.57 9.14
C SER A 378 -20.83 -29.07 10.52
N PRO A 379 -20.02 -29.83 11.28
CA PRO A 379 -19.57 -29.44 12.61
C PRO A 379 -18.37 -28.47 12.59
N PHE A 380 -18.65 -27.20 12.29
CA PHE A 380 -17.85 -26.07 12.75
C PHE A 380 -18.81 -25.10 13.44
N GLU A 381 -18.69 -24.95 14.75
CA GLU A 381 -19.54 -24.02 15.51
C GLU A 381 -19.28 -22.58 15.06
N THR A 382 -20.34 -21.88 14.67
CA THR A 382 -20.26 -20.46 14.30
C THR A 382 -20.04 -19.64 15.56
N ILE A 383 -18.76 -19.39 15.90
CA ILE A 383 -18.37 -18.50 16.99
C ILE A 383 -19.04 -17.14 16.78
N SER A 384 -19.81 -16.67 17.76
CA SER A 384 -20.44 -15.34 17.73
C SER A 384 -19.36 -14.29 17.56
N VAL A 385 -19.47 -13.45 16.54
CA VAL A 385 -18.37 -12.55 16.14
C VAL A 385 -18.34 -11.27 16.98
N VAL A 386 -19.45 -10.94 17.64
CA VAL A 386 -19.50 -10.04 18.79
C VAL A 386 -19.59 -10.87 20.06
N HIS A 387 -18.76 -10.52 21.05
CA HIS A 387 -18.87 -11.02 22.41
C HIS A 387 -19.18 -9.85 23.36
N GLU A 388 -20.31 -9.90 24.07
CA GLU A 388 -20.55 -9.02 25.20
C GLU A 388 -19.58 -9.35 26.34
N LEU A 389 -18.82 -8.35 26.80
CA LEU A 389 -17.94 -8.53 27.94
C LEU A 389 -18.74 -8.46 29.27
N PRO A 390 -18.61 -9.47 30.16
CA PRO A 390 -19.15 -9.38 31.52
C PRO A 390 -18.71 -8.11 32.24
N LYS A 391 -19.55 -7.54 33.11
CA LYS A 391 -19.24 -6.26 33.80
C LYS A 391 -17.94 -6.27 34.64
N ALA A 392 -17.47 -7.46 35.05
CA ALA A 392 -16.23 -7.65 35.79
C ALA A 392 -15.03 -8.03 34.91
N ALA A 393 -15.21 -8.16 33.60
CA ALA A 393 -14.17 -8.58 32.67
C ALA A 393 -13.01 -7.58 32.62
N THR A 394 -11.80 -8.11 32.47
CA THR A 394 -10.59 -7.34 32.18
C THR A 394 -9.89 -7.99 31.01
N VAL A 395 -9.80 -7.26 29.90
CA VAL A 395 -9.03 -7.69 28.73
C VAL A 395 -7.59 -7.20 28.87
N GLU A 396 -6.60 -7.99 28.50
CA GLU A 396 -5.26 -7.49 28.16
C GLU A 396 -4.98 -7.72 26.68
N PHE A 397 -4.44 -6.70 26.02
CA PHE A 397 -4.05 -6.74 24.62
C PHE A 397 -2.51 -6.74 24.50
N LEU A 398 -1.99 -7.64 23.67
CA LEU A 398 -0.57 -7.78 23.35
C LEU A 398 -0.43 -8.00 21.85
N THR A 399 0.45 -7.28 21.19
CA THR A 399 0.65 -7.37 19.73
C THR A 399 2.13 -7.35 19.40
N ASP A 400 2.49 -7.80 18.20
CA ASP A 400 3.83 -7.65 17.63
C ASP A 400 4.93 -8.13 18.60
N VAL A 401 4.79 -9.35 19.14
CA VAL A 401 5.83 -9.99 19.96
C VAL A 401 6.98 -10.51 19.10
N GLU A 402 6.70 -10.85 17.84
CA GLU A 402 7.72 -11.28 16.85
C GLU A 402 8.67 -12.39 17.36
N GLY A 403 8.21 -13.33 18.18
CA GLY A 403 9.06 -14.37 18.79
C GLY A 403 10.06 -13.89 19.86
N ASN A 404 9.96 -12.65 20.35
CA ASN A 404 10.86 -12.06 21.34
C ASN A 404 10.51 -12.52 22.78
N ASN A 405 11.23 -13.54 23.26
CA ASN A 405 10.97 -14.17 24.56
C ASN A 405 11.09 -13.19 25.74
N ALA A 406 12.16 -12.39 25.78
CA ALA A 406 12.39 -11.45 26.88
C ALA A 406 11.31 -10.37 26.97
N TYR A 407 10.75 -9.94 25.83
CA TYR A 407 9.60 -9.04 25.82
C TYR A 407 8.33 -9.71 26.36
N LEU A 408 8.06 -10.96 25.98
CA LEU A 408 6.94 -11.74 26.50
C LEU A 408 7.08 -11.99 28.02
N GLU A 409 8.27 -12.33 28.51
CA GLU A 409 8.54 -12.51 29.95
C GLU A 409 8.32 -11.21 30.73
N ASN A 410 8.78 -10.08 30.20
CA ASN A 410 8.54 -8.74 30.76
C ASN A 410 7.04 -8.36 30.79
N PHE A 411 6.24 -8.84 29.84
CA PHE A 411 4.79 -8.69 29.83
C PHE A 411 4.11 -9.62 30.85
N LEU A 412 4.47 -10.91 30.86
CA LEU A 412 3.93 -11.91 31.79
C LEU A 412 4.18 -11.54 33.25
N ALA A 413 5.37 -11.02 33.56
CA ALA A 413 5.71 -10.51 34.91
C ALA A 413 4.88 -9.29 35.35
N ARG A 414 4.07 -8.70 34.47
CA ARG A 414 3.21 -7.53 34.71
C ARG A 414 1.73 -7.80 34.45
N SER A 415 1.38 -8.92 33.82
CA SER A 415 0.00 -9.32 33.56
C SER A 415 -0.76 -9.54 34.86
N ARG A 416 -2.03 -9.13 34.86
CA ARG A 416 -2.97 -9.40 35.96
C ARG A 416 -3.92 -10.54 35.64
N ILE A 417 -3.91 -11.03 34.40
CA ILE A 417 -4.84 -12.05 33.93
C ILE A 417 -4.17 -13.33 33.45
N LEU A 418 -2.96 -13.25 32.87
CA LEU A 418 -2.16 -14.42 32.49
C LEU A 418 -1.16 -14.74 33.60
N SER A 419 -0.99 -16.04 33.86
CA SER A 419 -0.03 -16.55 34.84
C SER A 419 0.59 -17.84 34.34
N VAL A 420 1.88 -18.05 34.64
CA VAL A 420 2.54 -19.33 34.43
C VAL A 420 2.15 -20.27 35.56
N ASN A 421 1.67 -21.46 35.22
CA ASN A 421 1.23 -22.47 36.18
C ASN A 421 2.38 -23.42 36.58
N SER A 422 2.13 -24.31 37.55
CA SER A 422 3.15 -25.22 38.11
C SER A 422 3.71 -26.25 37.13
N THR A 423 3.14 -26.40 35.92
CA THR A 423 3.65 -27.29 34.87
C THR A 423 4.29 -26.51 33.71
N GLY A 424 4.58 -25.21 33.88
CA GLY A 424 5.09 -24.34 32.82
C GLY A 424 4.08 -24.01 31.72
N GLY A 425 2.80 -24.34 31.93
CA GLY A 425 1.70 -23.92 31.06
C GLY A 425 1.17 -22.54 31.46
N TYR A 426 0.16 -22.06 30.74
CA TYR A 426 -0.40 -20.73 30.91
C TYR A 426 -1.88 -20.77 31.28
N ASP A 427 -2.23 -20.03 32.33
CA ASP A 427 -3.57 -19.98 32.91
C ASP A 427 -4.13 -18.55 32.89
N LEU A 428 -5.41 -18.44 32.54
CA LEU A 428 -6.14 -17.18 32.41
C LEU A 428 -7.14 -17.03 33.56
N SER A 429 -6.97 -15.99 34.38
CA SER A 429 -7.79 -15.67 35.57
C SER A 429 -9.30 -15.68 35.26
N PRO A 430 -10.20 -15.90 36.24
CA PRO A 430 -11.62 -16.17 35.96
C PRO A 430 -12.35 -15.10 35.12
N ASN A 431 -12.04 -13.82 35.36
CA ASN A 431 -12.61 -12.68 34.60
C ASN A 431 -11.63 -12.12 33.55
N GLY A 432 -10.51 -12.80 33.31
CA GLY A 432 -9.51 -12.43 32.31
C GLY A 432 -9.97 -12.74 30.89
N TYR A 433 -9.63 -11.84 29.97
CA TYR A 433 -9.79 -12.01 28.52
C TYR A 433 -8.48 -11.59 27.85
N PHE A 434 -7.97 -12.33 26.87
CA PHE A 434 -6.69 -12.02 26.25
C PHE A 434 -6.84 -11.90 24.74
N VAL A 435 -6.41 -10.78 24.17
CA VAL A 435 -6.41 -10.56 22.72
C VAL A 435 -4.97 -10.40 22.25
N TYR A 436 -4.53 -11.30 21.38
CA TYR A 436 -3.25 -11.18 20.70
C TYR A 436 -3.43 -10.47 19.35
N GLY A 437 -2.64 -9.43 19.04
CA GLY A 437 -2.87 -8.51 17.92
C GLY A 437 -2.20 -8.83 16.57
N GLY A 438 -1.42 -9.91 16.50
CA GLY A 438 -0.76 -10.36 15.26
C GLY A 438 0.77 -10.21 15.29
N ASP A 439 1.40 -10.56 14.16
CA ASP A 439 2.87 -10.64 13.95
C ASP A 439 3.58 -11.32 15.13
N SER A 440 3.25 -12.61 15.29
CA SER A 440 3.69 -13.48 16.38
C SER A 440 5.15 -13.96 16.29
N VAL A 441 5.80 -13.76 15.14
CA VAL A 441 7.10 -14.35 14.74
C VAL A 441 8.00 -13.33 14.02
N ASP A 442 9.26 -13.71 13.74
CA ASP A 442 10.26 -13.02 12.87
C ASP A 442 11.24 -11.99 13.46
N LYS A 443 11.36 -11.81 14.79
CA LYS A 443 12.44 -11.00 15.42
C LYS A 443 12.98 -11.60 16.72
N GLY A 444 12.84 -12.89 16.96
CA GLY A 444 13.31 -13.49 18.20
C GLY A 444 13.60 -14.98 18.15
N THR A 445 13.99 -15.49 19.32
CA THR A 445 14.49 -16.85 19.58
C THR A 445 13.41 -17.77 20.16
N ALA A 446 12.14 -17.37 20.12
CA ALA A 446 11.00 -18.11 20.64
C ALA A 446 9.78 -18.13 19.71
N ASP A 447 9.96 -18.05 18.38
CA ASP A 447 8.86 -18.14 17.38
C ASP A 447 7.92 -19.33 17.68
N ILE A 448 8.49 -20.55 17.78
CA ILE A 448 7.75 -21.79 17.97
C ILE A 448 7.07 -21.79 19.34
N ARG A 449 7.79 -21.38 20.39
CA ARG A 449 7.29 -21.36 21.78
C ARG A 449 6.17 -20.35 22.00
N VAL A 450 6.33 -19.12 21.50
CA VAL A 450 5.31 -18.06 21.57
C VAL A 450 4.03 -18.50 20.87
N VAL A 451 4.12 -19.02 19.64
CA VAL A 451 2.92 -19.42 18.90
C VAL A 451 2.27 -20.67 19.50
N LYS A 452 3.05 -21.65 19.99
CA LYS A 452 2.47 -22.81 20.72
C LYS A 452 1.79 -22.41 22.02
N MET A 453 2.31 -21.43 22.76
CA MET A 453 1.61 -20.84 23.91
C MET A 453 0.26 -20.23 23.47
N LEU A 454 0.25 -19.40 22.44
CA LEU A 454 -0.96 -18.72 21.94
C LEU A 454 -2.03 -19.73 21.47
N VAL A 455 -1.62 -20.78 20.74
CA VAL A 455 -2.50 -21.89 20.34
C VAL A 455 -3.03 -22.67 21.55
N ALA A 456 -2.18 -22.98 22.54
CA ALA A 456 -2.60 -23.68 23.75
C ALA A 456 -3.60 -22.85 24.58
N LEU A 457 -3.36 -21.55 24.74
CA LEU A 457 -4.28 -20.61 25.41
C LEU A 457 -5.62 -20.52 24.68
N LYS A 458 -5.62 -20.39 23.34
CA LYS A 458 -6.87 -20.36 22.55
C LYS A 458 -7.67 -21.66 22.66
N LYS A 459 -6.99 -22.81 22.65
CA LYS A 459 -7.66 -24.13 22.83
C LYS A 459 -8.16 -24.35 24.25
N LYS A 460 -7.48 -23.82 25.28
CA LYS A 460 -7.89 -23.92 26.69
C LYS A 460 -9.03 -22.97 27.06
N TYR A 461 -9.12 -21.82 26.39
CA TYR A 461 -10.07 -20.75 26.69
C TYR A 461 -10.69 -20.13 25.41
N PRO A 462 -11.44 -20.89 24.60
CA PRO A 462 -11.90 -20.45 23.28
C PRO A 462 -12.69 -19.13 23.30
N GLU A 463 -13.57 -18.94 24.29
CA GLU A 463 -14.43 -17.74 24.41
C GLU A 463 -13.78 -16.58 25.19
N ARG A 464 -12.51 -16.71 25.59
CA ARG A 464 -11.79 -15.68 26.37
C ARG A 464 -10.40 -15.35 25.84
N VAL A 465 -9.88 -16.12 24.89
CA VAL A 465 -8.64 -15.84 24.17
C VAL A 465 -8.97 -15.60 22.71
N PHE A 466 -8.40 -14.56 22.10
CA PHE A 466 -8.59 -14.23 20.70
C PHE A 466 -7.24 -13.94 20.05
N LEU A 467 -7.09 -14.33 18.79
CA LEU A 467 -5.84 -14.22 18.04
C LEU A 467 -6.15 -13.46 16.75
N ILE A 468 -5.71 -12.21 16.64
CA ILE A 468 -5.74 -11.45 15.40
C ILE A 468 -4.53 -11.86 14.56
N LEU A 469 -4.73 -11.98 13.24
CA LEU A 469 -3.69 -12.38 12.30
C LEU A 469 -2.99 -11.16 11.71
N GLY A 470 -1.69 -11.07 11.96
CA GLY A 470 -0.82 -10.12 11.28
C GLY A 470 -0.36 -10.60 9.91
N ASN A 471 0.29 -9.72 9.16
CA ASN A 471 0.84 -10.06 7.85
C ASN A 471 1.89 -11.16 7.93
N ARG A 472 2.79 -11.15 8.92
CA ARG A 472 3.83 -12.18 9.05
C ARG A 472 3.25 -13.53 9.38
N ASP A 473 2.17 -13.58 10.14
CA ASP A 473 1.49 -14.82 10.49
C ASP A 473 0.97 -15.53 9.23
N MET A 474 0.22 -14.81 8.40
CA MET A 474 -0.35 -15.35 7.15
C MET A 474 0.73 -15.62 6.09
N ASN A 475 1.76 -14.79 6.02
CA ASN A 475 2.84 -14.91 5.03
C ASN A 475 3.66 -16.21 5.18
N LYS A 476 3.54 -16.97 6.28
CA LYS A 476 4.16 -18.31 6.41
C LYS A 476 3.52 -19.36 5.49
N LEU A 477 2.24 -19.20 5.11
CA LEU A 477 1.54 -20.17 4.26
C LEU A 477 2.09 -20.24 2.82
N ARG A 478 2.95 -19.30 2.39
CA ARG A 478 3.58 -19.32 1.05
C ARG A 478 4.77 -20.27 0.93
N PHE A 479 5.32 -20.80 2.04
CA PHE A 479 6.52 -21.64 2.01
C PHE A 479 6.37 -22.91 1.13
N PRO A 480 5.29 -23.71 1.21
CA PRO A 480 5.19 -24.93 0.39
C PRO A 480 5.12 -24.68 -1.12
N THR A 481 4.77 -23.46 -1.53
CA THR A 481 4.66 -23.04 -2.93
C THR A 481 5.97 -22.46 -3.46
N GLU A 482 6.61 -21.57 -2.70
CA GLU A 482 7.85 -20.90 -3.12
C GLU A 482 9.13 -21.70 -2.87
N LEU A 483 9.05 -22.76 -2.06
CA LEU A 483 10.15 -23.72 -1.83
C LEU A 483 10.00 -25.00 -2.66
N ASP A 484 8.98 -25.10 -3.53
CA ASP A 484 8.88 -26.17 -4.52
C ASP A 484 10.05 -26.11 -5.52
N GLU A 485 10.57 -27.25 -5.95
CA GLU A 485 11.70 -27.35 -6.88
C GLU A 485 11.49 -26.54 -8.18
N LYS A 486 10.25 -26.47 -8.67
CA LYS A 486 9.90 -25.67 -9.86
C LYS A 486 9.93 -24.18 -9.59
N SER A 487 9.56 -23.75 -8.37
CA SER A 487 9.57 -22.35 -7.94
C SER A 487 10.97 -21.85 -7.54
N LEU A 488 11.90 -22.75 -7.18
CA LEU A 488 13.33 -22.41 -7.03
C LEU A 488 13.99 -22.04 -8.37
N ALA A 489 13.44 -22.54 -9.48
CA ALA A 489 13.96 -22.29 -10.84
C ALA A 489 13.35 -21.06 -11.54
N THR A 490 12.34 -20.39 -10.97
CA THR A 490 11.64 -19.27 -11.60
C THR A 490 12.04 -17.89 -11.07
N SER A 491 11.81 -16.86 -11.88
CA SER A 491 12.05 -15.46 -11.49
C SER A 491 11.22 -15.10 -10.26
N SER A 492 11.88 -14.90 -9.13
CA SER A 492 11.26 -14.60 -7.83
C SER A 492 10.96 -13.11 -7.68
N ASP A 493 10.23 -12.55 -8.63
CA ASP A 493 9.78 -11.16 -8.66
C ASP A 493 8.48 -11.02 -7.83
N ILE A 494 8.41 -10.02 -6.95
CA ILE A 494 7.25 -9.76 -6.09
C ILE A 494 6.59 -8.41 -6.39
N TYR A 495 5.31 -8.44 -6.75
CA TYR A 495 4.59 -7.26 -7.27
C TYR A 495 4.37 -6.14 -6.24
N TRP A 496 4.47 -6.44 -4.93
CA TRP A 496 4.13 -5.50 -3.85
C TRP A 496 5.30 -4.65 -3.35
N ASP A 497 6.55 -4.97 -3.72
CA ASP A 497 7.70 -4.09 -3.45
C ASP A 497 8.67 -4.05 -4.63
N SER A 498 8.58 -2.99 -5.44
CA SER A 498 9.47 -2.75 -6.58
C SER A 498 10.92 -2.42 -6.20
N ARG A 499 11.26 -2.39 -4.91
CA ARG A 499 12.62 -2.16 -4.37
C ARG A 499 13.28 -3.46 -3.88
N HIS A 500 12.56 -4.58 -3.86
CA HIS A 500 13.14 -5.85 -3.43
C HIS A 500 14.33 -6.24 -4.33
N THR A 501 15.33 -6.93 -3.78
CA THR A 501 16.39 -7.55 -4.58
C THR A 501 15.88 -8.89 -5.10
N PRO A 502 15.81 -9.15 -6.42
CA PRO A 502 15.37 -10.44 -6.93
C PRO A 502 16.29 -11.58 -6.48
N PHE A 503 15.73 -12.76 -6.20
CA PHE A 503 16.46 -13.91 -5.59
C PHE A 503 17.79 -14.25 -6.27
N ALA A 504 17.83 -14.25 -7.61
CA ALA A 504 19.06 -14.52 -8.36
C ALA A 504 20.17 -13.48 -8.12
N ALA A 505 19.82 -12.19 -8.02
CA ALA A 505 20.77 -11.12 -7.75
C ALA A 505 21.24 -11.15 -6.29
N TRP A 506 20.34 -11.39 -5.34
CA TRP A 506 20.69 -11.57 -3.92
C TRP A 506 21.65 -12.74 -3.72
N CYS A 507 21.45 -13.88 -4.40
CA CYS A 507 22.36 -15.01 -4.32
C CYS A 507 23.73 -14.72 -4.95
N GLN A 508 23.79 -13.97 -6.05
CA GLN A 508 25.05 -13.51 -6.65
C GLN A 508 25.84 -12.60 -5.68
N GLU A 509 25.15 -11.76 -4.91
CA GLU A 509 25.77 -10.90 -3.90
C GLU A 509 26.23 -11.67 -2.65
N LYS A 510 25.36 -12.52 -2.07
CA LYS A 510 25.56 -13.11 -0.73
C LYS A 510 26.23 -14.49 -0.73
N LEU A 511 25.94 -15.34 -1.72
CA LEU A 511 26.18 -16.79 -1.64
C LEU A 511 27.08 -17.37 -2.75
N GLN A 512 27.34 -16.61 -3.81
CA GLN A 512 28.13 -17.01 -5.00
C GLN A 512 27.52 -18.15 -5.85
N GLN A 513 26.74 -19.07 -5.28
CA GLN A 513 25.89 -20.03 -6.01
C GLN A 513 24.49 -20.20 -5.37
N PRO A 514 23.39 -20.14 -6.15
CA PRO A 514 22.01 -20.43 -5.68
C PRO A 514 21.55 -21.86 -6.00
N THR A 515 21.32 -22.71 -5.00
CA THR A 515 20.83 -24.09 -5.24
C THR A 515 19.89 -24.71 -4.20
N GLU A 516 19.60 -24.10 -3.05
CA GLU A 516 18.81 -24.76 -1.98
C GLU A 516 17.66 -23.94 -1.39
N GLN A 517 16.65 -24.66 -0.86
CA GLN A 517 15.51 -24.12 -0.13
C GLN A 517 15.94 -23.22 1.05
N ALA A 518 17.01 -23.56 1.76
CA ALA A 518 17.55 -22.75 2.86
C ALA A 518 17.90 -21.31 2.39
N SER A 519 18.56 -21.19 1.23
CA SER A 519 18.90 -19.91 0.61
C SER A 519 17.67 -19.13 0.17
N LYS A 520 16.66 -19.82 -0.37
CA LYS A 520 15.37 -19.21 -0.72
C LYS A 520 14.61 -18.69 0.51
N ILE A 521 14.59 -19.44 1.64
CA ILE A 521 14.02 -18.95 2.91
C ILE A 521 14.77 -17.71 3.40
N ARG A 522 16.11 -17.73 3.44
CA ARG A 522 16.92 -16.56 3.83
C ARG A 522 16.57 -15.31 3.01
N TRP A 523 16.47 -15.45 1.69
CA TRP A 523 16.01 -14.38 0.80
C TRP A 523 14.57 -13.93 1.09
N MET A 524 13.62 -14.85 1.29
CA MET A 524 12.22 -14.50 1.60
C MET A 524 12.16 -13.66 2.88
N LEU A 525 12.90 -14.07 3.92
CA LEU A 525 12.99 -13.38 5.19
C LEU A 525 13.63 -11.98 5.03
N GLU A 526 14.85 -11.89 4.47
CA GLU A 526 15.57 -10.62 4.29
C GLU A 526 14.82 -9.66 3.34
N CYS A 527 14.50 -10.09 2.12
CA CYS A 527 14.07 -9.21 1.04
C CYS A 527 12.55 -9.05 0.92
N THR A 528 11.73 -9.91 1.52
CA THR A 528 10.26 -9.86 1.38
C THR A 528 9.47 -9.82 2.70
N MET A 529 10.13 -10.09 3.84
CA MET A 529 9.52 -10.03 5.18
C MET A 529 10.27 -9.11 6.17
N GLY A 530 11.39 -8.50 5.76
CA GLY A 530 12.16 -7.56 6.58
C GLY A 530 12.84 -8.20 7.80
N SER A 531 13.08 -9.51 7.78
CA SER A 531 13.41 -10.36 8.93
C SER A 531 14.66 -11.23 8.72
N SER A 532 15.72 -10.65 8.15
CA SER A 532 16.97 -11.32 7.76
C SER A 532 17.62 -12.22 8.82
N THR A 533 17.42 -11.94 10.10
CA THR A 533 17.94 -12.70 11.25
C THR A 533 17.21 -14.02 11.52
N THR A 534 15.95 -14.18 11.11
CA THR A 534 15.07 -15.23 11.66
C THR A 534 15.53 -16.65 11.35
N PHE A 535 16.27 -16.86 10.26
CA PHE A 535 16.85 -18.17 9.97
C PHE A 535 17.83 -18.61 11.08
N GLU A 536 18.60 -17.67 11.63
CA GLU A 536 19.59 -17.95 12.68
C GLU A 536 19.02 -17.90 14.10
N THR A 537 17.96 -17.13 14.35
CA THR A 537 17.23 -17.20 15.63
C THR A 537 16.37 -18.45 15.72
N ARG A 538 15.77 -18.90 14.61
CA ARG A 538 15.14 -20.22 14.51
C ARG A 538 16.14 -21.35 14.73
N ARG A 539 17.38 -21.22 14.24
CA ARG A 539 18.46 -22.18 14.56
C ARG A 539 18.74 -22.23 16.07
N MET A 540 18.76 -21.08 16.74
CA MET A 540 18.94 -20.99 18.20
C MET A 540 17.79 -21.65 18.95
N GLU A 541 16.54 -21.36 18.59
CA GLU A 541 15.35 -21.97 19.20
C GLU A 541 15.36 -23.51 19.01
N LEU A 542 15.67 -24.00 17.81
CA LEU A 542 15.76 -25.43 17.53
C LEU A 542 16.91 -26.14 18.26
N ALA A 543 17.98 -25.41 18.63
CA ALA A 543 19.09 -25.94 19.41
C ALA A 543 18.68 -26.08 20.89
N GLU A 544 18.09 -25.01 21.44
CA GLU A 544 17.58 -24.95 22.81
C GLU A 544 16.46 -25.98 23.04
N MET A 545 15.45 -26.04 22.18
CA MET A 545 14.35 -27.02 22.25
C MET A 545 14.80 -28.48 22.12
N LYS A 546 16.01 -28.74 21.62
CA LYS A 546 16.59 -30.08 21.48
C LYS A 546 17.72 -30.36 22.47
N LEU A 547 18.09 -29.39 23.31
CA LEU A 547 19.21 -29.45 24.25
C LEU A 547 20.55 -29.83 23.57
N ILE A 548 20.82 -29.24 22.40
CA ILE A 548 22.05 -29.43 21.62
C ILE A 548 22.72 -28.09 21.30
N GLU A 549 24.00 -28.12 20.93
CA GLU A 549 24.72 -26.93 20.49
C GLU A 549 24.18 -26.37 19.15
N LYS A 550 24.24 -25.05 18.97
CA LYS A 550 23.74 -24.34 17.77
C LYS A 550 24.37 -24.82 16.45
N ASN A 551 25.65 -25.19 16.49
CA ASN A 551 26.42 -25.73 15.35
C ASN A 551 25.88 -27.09 14.84
N LEU A 552 25.23 -27.90 15.69
CA LEU A 552 24.65 -29.19 15.33
C LEU A 552 23.28 -29.06 14.62
N VAL A 553 22.63 -27.89 14.71
CA VAL A 553 21.39 -27.62 13.97
C VAL A 553 21.71 -27.19 12.55
N THR A 554 21.59 -28.13 11.61
CA THR A 554 21.86 -27.91 10.18
C THR A 554 20.83 -27.00 9.50
N ASP A 555 21.21 -26.40 8.36
CA ASP A 555 20.31 -25.60 7.52
C ASP A 555 19.08 -26.39 7.05
N LYS A 556 19.22 -27.70 6.86
CA LYS A 556 18.11 -28.61 6.56
C LYS A 556 17.14 -28.72 7.73
N MET A 557 17.61 -28.79 8.98
CA MET A 557 16.74 -28.79 10.17
C MET A 557 15.96 -27.48 10.33
N VAL A 558 16.58 -26.34 10.01
CA VAL A 558 15.89 -25.03 10.00
C VAL A 558 14.84 -24.96 8.88
N THR A 559 15.21 -25.40 7.67
CA THR A 559 14.33 -25.44 6.49
C THR A 559 13.10 -26.33 6.73
N ASN A 560 13.32 -27.55 7.25
CA ASN A 560 12.27 -28.46 7.69
C ASN A 560 11.34 -27.80 8.72
N SER A 561 11.87 -27.10 9.73
CA SER A 561 11.05 -26.42 10.74
C SER A 561 10.10 -25.38 10.15
N PHE A 562 10.50 -24.65 9.10
CA PHE A 562 9.59 -23.73 8.40
C PHE A 562 8.52 -24.49 7.61
N LEU A 563 8.88 -25.50 6.84
CA LEU A 563 7.94 -26.31 6.06
C LEU A 563 6.93 -27.07 6.95
N GLU A 564 7.42 -27.81 7.94
CA GLU A 564 6.62 -28.63 8.87
C GLU A 564 5.65 -27.77 9.70
N SER A 565 6.00 -26.51 10.02
CA SER A 565 5.12 -25.60 10.76
C SER A 565 3.83 -25.22 10.03
N VAL A 566 3.79 -25.34 8.70
CA VAL A 566 2.64 -24.95 7.86
C VAL A 566 2.09 -26.08 6.98
N ASP A 567 2.70 -27.27 6.95
CA ASP A 567 2.18 -28.43 6.22
C ASP A 567 0.91 -29.00 6.90
N PRO A 568 -0.26 -29.07 6.22
CA PRO A 568 -1.45 -29.71 6.77
C PRO A 568 -1.31 -31.20 7.09
N LYS A 569 -0.25 -31.86 6.60
CA LYS A 569 0.12 -33.26 6.91
C LYS A 569 1.29 -33.36 7.90
N GLY A 570 1.86 -32.23 8.31
CA GLY A 570 2.96 -32.17 9.27
C GLY A 570 2.51 -32.58 10.68
N LYS A 571 3.38 -33.30 11.40
CA LYS A 571 3.10 -33.75 12.77
C LYS A 571 2.98 -32.62 13.80
N ASP A 572 3.51 -31.45 13.47
CA ASP A 572 3.64 -30.29 14.36
C ASP A 572 3.40 -28.98 13.58
N ALA A 573 2.25 -28.90 12.89
CA ALA A 573 1.85 -27.78 12.05
C ALA A 573 1.38 -26.55 12.86
N TRP A 574 2.18 -26.13 13.85
CA TRP A 574 1.81 -25.14 14.88
C TRP A 574 1.46 -23.76 14.31
N MET A 575 2.09 -23.34 13.21
CA MET A 575 1.84 -22.04 12.58
C MET A 575 0.55 -22.06 11.77
N LEU A 576 0.29 -23.14 11.02
CA LEU A 576 -1.00 -23.37 10.37
C LEU A 576 -2.13 -23.46 11.40
N GLU A 577 -1.91 -24.11 12.54
CA GLU A 577 -2.92 -24.21 13.61
C GLU A 577 -3.27 -22.84 14.21
N TYR A 578 -2.28 -21.96 14.39
CA TYR A 578 -2.50 -20.56 14.76
C TYR A 578 -3.33 -19.82 13.70
N VAL A 579 -3.01 -19.96 12.41
CA VAL A 579 -3.75 -19.27 11.32
C VAL A 579 -5.18 -19.80 11.14
N LYS A 580 -5.45 -21.09 11.43
CA LYS A 580 -6.82 -21.60 11.57
C LYS A 580 -7.58 -20.90 12.70
N LEU A 581 -6.99 -20.85 13.89
CA LEU A 581 -7.61 -20.36 15.12
C LEU A 581 -7.77 -18.84 15.21
N GLY A 582 -7.00 -18.09 14.42
CA GLY A 582 -7.06 -16.62 14.41
C GLY A 582 -8.17 -16.01 13.56
N GLN A 583 -8.27 -14.69 13.60
CA GLN A 583 -9.28 -13.84 13.00
C GLN A 583 -8.59 -12.62 12.34
N LEU A 584 -9.23 -11.97 11.35
CA LEU A 584 -8.74 -10.71 10.77
C LEU A 584 -9.27 -9.49 11.53
N MET A 585 -10.41 -9.65 12.17
CA MET A 585 -11.15 -8.61 12.89
C MET A 585 -11.90 -9.24 14.07
N LEU A 586 -12.07 -8.49 15.15
CA LEU A 586 -12.82 -8.90 16.35
C LEU A 586 -13.52 -7.68 16.97
N ILE A 587 -14.74 -7.88 17.48
CA ILE A 587 -15.49 -6.88 18.25
C ILE A 587 -15.80 -7.47 19.64
N LEU A 588 -15.31 -6.79 20.69
CA LEU A 588 -15.61 -7.11 22.10
C LEU A 588 -16.24 -5.87 22.76
N ASP A 589 -17.53 -5.93 23.10
CA ASP A 589 -18.30 -4.76 23.56
C ASP A 589 -18.07 -3.58 22.58
N ASN A 590 -17.88 -2.35 23.06
CA ASN A 590 -17.55 -1.15 22.27
C ASN A 590 -16.14 -1.10 21.63
N SER A 591 -15.40 -2.22 21.53
CA SER A 591 -13.98 -2.24 21.15
C SER A 591 -13.66 -3.14 19.95
N LEU A 592 -13.06 -2.55 18.91
CA LEU A 592 -12.63 -3.21 17.68
C LEU A 592 -11.13 -3.55 17.73
N PHE A 593 -10.74 -4.73 17.24
CA PHE A 593 -9.34 -5.16 17.11
C PHE A 593 -9.06 -5.58 15.67
N VAL A 594 -8.01 -5.00 15.06
CA VAL A 594 -7.48 -5.34 13.73
C VAL A 594 -5.96 -5.16 13.74
N HIS A 595 -5.20 -5.85 12.90
CA HIS A 595 -3.73 -5.77 12.98
C HIS A 595 -3.17 -4.39 12.57
N GLY A 596 -3.57 -3.82 11.43
CA GLY A 596 -3.02 -2.55 10.93
C GLY A 596 -3.91 -1.34 11.20
N GLY A 597 -5.17 -1.39 10.77
CA GLY A 597 -6.12 -0.30 10.99
C GLY A 597 -7.19 -0.12 9.91
N LEU A 598 -8.02 0.90 10.08
CA LEU A 598 -9.13 1.21 9.18
C LEU A 598 -8.84 2.42 8.29
N LYS A 599 -9.45 2.40 7.10
CA LYS A 599 -9.60 3.53 6.18
C LYS A 599 -10.99 3.47 5.55
N GLU A 600 -11.48 4.61 5.09
CA GLU A 600 -12.82 4.73 4.53
C GLU A 600 -13.03 3.83 3.29
N ASN A 601 -12.01 3.67 2.44
CA ASN A 601 -12.09 2.82 1.24
C ASN A 601 -12.16 1.30 1.51
N LEU A 602 -11.98 0.88 2.77
CA LEU A 602 -11.97 -0.52 3.20
C LEU A 602 -13.31 -0.93 3.85
N LEU A 603 -14.12 0.01 4.34
CA LEU A 603 -15.31 -0.29 5.13
C LEU A 603 -16.28 -1.21 4.36
N GLY A 604 -16.80 -2.22 5.05
CA GLY A 604 -17.69 -3.25 4.48
C GLY A 604 -17.04 -4.23 3.49
N CYS A 605 -15.80 -3.98 3.05
CA CYS A 605 -15.20 -4.73 1.96
C CYS A 605 -14.60 -6.06 2.44
N VAL A 606 -15.00 -7.15 1.78
CA VAL A 606 -14.39 -8.49 1.87
C VAL A 606 -13.73 -8.82 0.53
N PRO A 607 -12.55 -9.48 0.46
CA PRO A 607 -11.90 -9.78 -0.82
C PRO A 607 -12.83 -10.57 -1.77
N GLY A 608 -12.76 -10.25 -3.06
CA GLY A 608 -13.71 -10.74 -4.07
C GLY A 608 -15.05 -9.99 -4.12
N SER A 609 -15.40 -9.22 -3.09
CA SER A 609 -16.53 -8.28 -3.10
C SER A 609 -16.05 -6.82 -3.29
N ASP A 610 -16.96 -5.96 -3.74
CA ASP A 610 -16.73 -4.51 -3.83
C ASP A 610 -18.05 -3.77 -3.56
N PRO A 611 -18.51 -3.70 -2.30
CA PRO A 611 -19.80 -3.12 -1.97
C PRO A 611 -19.81 -1.59 -2.18
N GLU A 612 -20.73 -1.09 -3.02
CA GLU A 612 -21.02 0.34 -3.19
C GLU A 612 -21.92 0.86 -2.04
N VAL A 613 -21.44 0.73 -0.80
CA VAL A 613 -22.14 1.02 0.45
C VAL A 613 -21.45 2.19 1.17
N GLU A 614 -22.21 3.16 1.68
CA GLU A 614 -21.64 4.30 2.43
C GLU A 614 -21.19 3.88 3.84
N ALA A 615 -20.24 4.62 4.43
CA ALA A 615 -19.61 4.24 5.71
C ALA A 615 -20.58 4.07 6.90
N ASP A 616 -21.69 4.80 6.89
CA ASP A 616 -22.80 4.77 7.83
C ASP A 616 -23.88 3.72 7.51
N GLU A 617 -23.79 3.07 6.34
CA GLU A 617 -24.62 1.92 5.94
C GLU A 617 -23.90 0.57 6.20
N VAL A 618 -22.62 0.59 6.62
CA VAL A 618 -21.85 -0.62 6.94
C VAL A 618 -22.14 -1.10 8.36
N ASP A 619 -22.78 -2.25 8.46
CA ASP A 619 -22.87 -3.09 9.67
C ASP A 619 -21.48 -3.69 9.99
N ALA A 620 -20.94 -3.35 11.16
CA ALA A 620 -19.64 -3.80 11.63
C ALA A 620 -19.63 -5.29 12.02
N GLU A 621 -20.73 -5.83 12.55
CA GLU A 621 -20.83 -7.21 13.00
C GLU A 621 -20.90 -8.15 11.79
N ALA A 622 -21.74 -7.82 10.82
CA ALA A 622 -21.87 -8.53 9.55
C ALA A 622 -20.56 -8.47 8.74
N TRP A 623 -19.88 -7.32 8.68
CA TRP A 623 -18.60 -7.19 7.99
C TRP A 623 -17.48 -7.98 8.69
N CYS A 624 -17.37 -7.88 10.01
CA CYS A 624 -16.42 -8.66 10.81
C CYS A 624 -16.65 -10.17 10.64
N THR A 625 -17.92 -10.60 10.53
CA THR A 625 -18.29 -11.99 10.26
C THR A 625 -17.84 -12.43 8.88
N ALA A 626 -18.30 -11.76 7.82
CA ALA A 626 -18.00 -12.14 6.44
C ALA A 626 -16.48 -12.10 6.12
N LEU A 627 -15.72 -11.19 6.72
CA LEU A 627 -14.27 -11.13 6.56
C LEU A 627 -13.55 -12.31 7.24
N ASN A 628 -14.01 -12.73 8.42
CA ASN A 628 -13.48 -13.90 9.11
C ASN A 628 -13.89 -15.22 8.43
N GLU A 629 -15.11 -15.31 7.89
CA GLU A 629 -15.57 -16.43 7.07
C GLU A 629 -14.73 -16.59 5.80
N TRP A 630 -14.49 -15.49 5.06
CA TRP A 630 -13.59 -15.51 3.90
C TRP A 630 -12.18 -15.99 4.26
N LYS A 631 -11.59 -15.52 5.36
CA LYS A 631 -10.30 -16.02 5.87
C LYS A 631 -10.36 -17.53 6.08
N ASN A 632 -11.41 -18.01 6.74
CA ASN A 632 -11.60 -19.43 7.01
C ASN A 632 -11.73 -20.25 5.74
N ASP A 633 -12.40 -19.76 4.69
CA ASP A 633 -12.42 -20.44 3.38
C ASP A 633 -11.07 -20.47 2.69
N MET A 634 -10.27 -19.41 2.77
CA MET A 634 -8.92 -19.43 2.23
C MET A 634 -7.99 -20.40 2.97
N VAL A 635 -8.14 -20.51 4.30
CA VAL A 635 -7.43 -21.53 5.10
C VAL A 635 -7.94 -22.94 4.79
N ARG A 636 -9.25 -23.15 4.60
CA ARG A 636 -9.81 -24.43 4.12
C ARG A 636 -9.26 -24.82 2.75
N ALA A 637 -9.18 -23.88 1.82
CA ALA A 637 -8.60 -24.08 0.49
C ALA A 637 -7.11 -24.44 0.56
N TYR A 638 -6.34 -23.75 1.40
CA TYR A 638 -4.93 -24.07 1.67
C TYR A 638 -4.75 -25.46 2.30
N VAL A 639 -5.56 -25.83 3.30
CA VAL A 639 -5.52 -27.16 3.92
C VAL A 639 -5.81 -28.27 2.90
N LYS A 640 -6.73 -28.04 1.96
CA LYS A 640 -7.04 -28.96 0.86
C LYS A 640 -5.92 -29.02 -0.20
N ASN A 641 -5.28 -27.89 -0.51
CA ASN A 641 -4.16 -27.81 -1.44
C ASN A 641 -3.22 -26.64 -1.07
N PRO A 642 -2.07 -26.92 -0.40
CA PRO A 642 -1.12 -25.88 0.00
C PRO A 642 -0.54 -25.08 -1.17
N LYS A 643 -0.46 -25.69 -2.36
CA LYS A 643 0.04 -25.08 -3.60
C LYS A 643 -1.08 -24.47 -4.45
N GLY A 644 -2.30 -24.38 -3.91
CA GLY A 644 -3.46 -23.72 -4.51
C GLY A 644 -3.65 -22.29 -4.01
N GLU A 645 -4.66 -21.60 -4.54
CA GLU A 645 -4.82 -20.13 -4.39
C GLU A 645 -5.08 -19.62 -2.96
N GLY A 646 -5.49 -20.48 -2.01
CA GLY A 646 -5.88 -20.05 -0.65
C GLY A 646 -4.80 -19.23 0.07
N HIS A 647 -3.53 -19.63 -0.02
CA HIS A 647 -2.44 -18.83 0.55
C HIS A 647 -2.13 -17.55 -0.24
N LEU A 648 -2.38 -17.53 -1.55
CA LEU A 648 -2.14 -16.37 -2.41
C LEU A 648 -3.14 -15.24 -2.12
N GLN A 649 -4.41 -15.57 -1.85
CA GLN A 649 -5.40 -14.54 -1.49
C GLN A 649 -5.18 -13.98 -0.08
N LEU A 650 -4.71 -14.81 0.87
CA LEU A 650 -4.30 -14.33 2.20
C LEU A 650 -3.02 -13.48 2.14
N LEU A 651 -2.06 -13.86 1.28
CA LEU A 651 -0.85 -13.09 0.99
C LEU A 651 -1.20 -11.73 0.37
N ASP A 652 -2.08 -11.68 -0.65
CA ASP A 652 -2.54 -10.42 -1.25
C ASP A 652 -3.25 -9.51 -0.22
N TYR A 653 -4.02 -10.08 0.71
CA TYR A 653 -4.60 -9.29 1.80
C TYR A 653 -3.57 -8.80 2.84
N GLY A 654 -2.38 -9.41 2.89
CA GLY A 654 -1.31 -9.15 3.86
C GLY A 654 -0.10 -8.37 3.33
N VAL A 655 -0.16 -7.75 2.14
CA VAL A 655 1.00 -7.07 1.51
C VAL A 655 0.72 -5.62 1.10
N PRO A 656 1.76 -4.77 0.94
CA PRO A 656 1.61 -3.38 0.48
C PRO A 656 0.76 -3.26 -0.80
N GLY A 657 -0.36 -2.56 -0.71
CA GLY A 657 -1.25 -2.28 -1.86
C GLY A 657 -2.06 -3.47 -2.37
N GLY A 658 -1.88 -4.67 -1.80
CA GLY A 658 -2.69 -5.84 -2.10
C GLY A 658 -4.15 -5.69 -1.67
N ASN A 659 -5.03 -6.55 -2.21
CA ASN A 659 -6.47 -6.34 -2.31
C ASN A 659 -6.85 -4.90 -2.72
N ARG A 660 -6.08 -4.32 -3.65
CA ARG A 660 -6.22 -2.92 -4.13
C ARG A 660 -6.16 -1.87 -3.00
N GLY A 661 -5.41 -2.15 -1.92
CA GLY A 661 -5.30 -1.30 -0.74
C GLY A 661 -6.52 -1.36 0.20
N LYS A 662 -7.38 -2.38 0.07
CA LYS A 662 -8.51 -2.65 0.97
C LYS A 662 -8.14 -3.78 1.95
N THR A 663 -7.25 -3.50 2.90
CA THR A 663 -6.87 -4.47 3.95
C THR A 663 -6.87 -3.84 5.35
N CYS A 664 -7.43 -4.54 6.34
CA CYS A 664 -7.32 -4.17 7.75
C CYS A 664 -5.99 -4.58 8.39
N VAL A 665 -5.19 -5.41 7.70
CA VAL A 665 -3.91 -5.95 8.19
C VAL A 665 -2.74 -5.05 7.82
N TYR A 666 -2.60 -4.66 6.54
CA TYR A 666 -1.49 -3.83 6.06
C TYR A 666 -1.85 -2.34 5.96
N ASN A 667 -2.57 -1.83 6.96
CA ASN A 667 -3.07 -0.46 6.98
C ASN A 667 -2.28 0.40 7.99
N ASN A 668 -1.95 1.62 7.58
CA ASN A 668 -1.06 2.50 8.32
C ASN A 668 -1.84 3.60 9.05
N MET A 669 -1.71 3.66 10.38
CA MET A 669 -2.20 4.77 11.22
C MET A 669 -1.15 5.89 11.40
N LEU A 670 0.05 5.72 10.82
CA LEU A 670 1.14 6.69 10.88
C LEU A 670 1.49 7.23 9.48
N ASN A 671 1.93 8.49 9.43
CA ASN A 671 2.53 9.13 8.26
C ASN A 671 3.84 9.81 8.68
N ASN A 672 4.95 9.45 8.03
CA ASN A 672 6.30 9.93 8.36
C ASN A 672 6.64 9.85 9.88
N GLY A 673 6.21 8.79 10.56
CA GLY A 673 6.43 8.61 12.00
C GLY A 673 5.52 9.45 12.91
N ASN A 674 4.49 10.11 12.38
CA ASN A 674 3.51 10.84 13.20
C ASN A 674 2.14 10.19 13.07
N CYS A 675 1.34 10.22 14.14
CA CYS A 675 -0.03 9.71 14.11
C CYS A 675 -0.92 10.52 13.14
N VAL A 676 -1.89 9.85 12.52
CA VAL A 676 -2.83 10.45 11.56
C VAL A 676 -4.25 10.29 12.06
N ALA A 677 -5.03 11.37 12.04
CA ALA A 677 -6.46 11.28 12.32
C ALA A 677 -7.14 10.37 11.28
N PRO A 678 -8.06 9.47 11.67
CA PRO A 678 -8.76 8.59 10.74
C PRO A 678 -9.63 9.40 9.75
N ASP A 679 -10.01 8.74 8.66
CA ASP A 679 -10.96 9.30 7.69
C ASP A 679 -12.32 9.58 8.35
N ILE A 680 -13.09 10.55 7.82
CA ILE A 680 -14.38 10.92 8.42
C ILE A 680 -15.39 9.77 8.32
N GLY A 681 -15.39 8.98 7.23
CA GLY A 681 -16.19 7.77 7.17
C GLY A 681 -15.85 6.76 8.26
N VAL A 682 -14.60 6.71 8.76
CA VAL A 682 -14.23 5.83 9.88
C VAL A 682 -14.75 6.40 11.21
N GLU A 683 -14.73 7.73 11.43
CA GLU A 683 -15.38 8.35 12.60
C GLU A 683 -16.91 8.14 12.59
N GLU A 684 -17.56 8.20 11.42
CA GLU A 684 -19.00 7.99 11.22
C GLU A 684 -19.39 6.52 11.40
N PHE A 685 -18.65 5.59 10.78
CA PHE A 685 -18.80 4.14 10.95
C PHE A 685 -18.71 3.74 12.43
N CYS A 686 -17.74 4.28 13.17
CA CYS A 686 -17.60 4.03 14.60
C CYS A 686 -18.75 4.65 15.41
N GLU A 687 -19.21 5.87 15.07
CA GLU A 687 -20.34 6.52 15.73
C GLU A 687 -21.60 5.63 15.65
N VAL A 688 -21.96 5.18 14.44
CA VAL A 688 -23.12 4.32 14.12
C VAL A 688 -23.01 2.95 14.81
N ASN A 689 -21.91 2.22 14.60
CA ASN A 689 -21.74 0.85 15.10
C ASN A 689 -21.37 0.77 16.59
N SER A 690 -21.54 1.85 17.35
CA SER A 690 -21.20 1.96 18.78
C SER A 690 -19.75 1.61 19.15
N VAL A 691 -18.84 1.48 18.18
CA VAL A 691 -17.40 1.33 18.41
C VAL A 691 -16.86 2.64 18.98
N ARG A 692 -16.24 2.57 20.16
CA ARG A 692 -15.61 3.72 20.82
C ARG A 692 -14.10 3.58 20.92
N ARG A 693 -13.56 2.38 20.69
CA ARG A 693 -12.13 2.08 20.74
C ARG A 693 -11.71 1.19 19.57
N ILE A 694 -10.54 1.47 19.00
CA ILE A 694 -9.87 0.59 18.04
C ILE A 694 -8.45 0.31 18.55
N PHE A 695 -8.03 -0.96 18.53
CA PHE A 695 -6.68 -1.39 18.90
C PHE A 695 -5.97 -1.97 17.69
N VAL A 696 -4.74 -1.51 17.43
CA VAL A 696 -3.91 -1.92 16.28
C VAL A 696 -2.44 -2.16 16.67
N GLY A 697 -1.74 -2.93 15.86
CA GLY A 697 -0.30 -3.20 15.90
C GLY A 697 0.41 -2.68 14.64
N HIS A 698 1.15 -3.55 13.95
CA HIS A 698 1.69 -3.42 12.59
C HIS A 698 2.79 -2.36 12.33
N GLN A 699 2.66 -1.16 12.91
CA GLN A 699 3.60 -0.06 12.69
C GLN A 699 4.32 0.35 13.98
N PRO A 700 5.65 0.11 14.10
CA PRO A 700 6.37 0.38 15.34
C PRO A 700 6.40 1.87 15.66
N HIS A 701 6.01 2.23 16.87
CA HIS A 701 5.94 3.62 17.29
C HIS A 701 6.61 3.92 18.64
N GLY A 702 7.84 3.44 18.81
CA GLY A 702 8.69 3.74 19.96
C GLY A 702 8.25 3.07 21.27
N GLU A 703 8.52 3.73 22.39
CA GLU A 703 8.71 3.11 23.72
C GLU A 703 7.44 2.69 24.47
N CYS A 704 6.27 3.09 23.97
CA CYS A 704 4.96 2.76 24.54
C CYS A 704 3.89 2.93 23.45
N PRO A 705 2.64 2.47 23.64
CA PRO A 705 1.56 2.73 22.71
C PRO A 705 1.38 4.23 22.41
N SER A 706 0.91 4.53 21.20
CA SER A 706 0.39 5.85 20.85
C SER A 706 -1.12 5.86 20.83
N VAL A 707 -1.70 7.04 21.03
CA VAL A 707 -3.15 7.24 21.04
C VAL A 707 -3.52 8.28 20.00
N ILE A 708 -4.66 8.10 19.34
CA ILE A 708 -5.25 9.04 18.39
C ILE A 708 -6.68 9.31 18.85
N LYS A 709 -6.92 10.50 19.40
CA LYS A 709 -8.17 10.82 20.12
C LYS A 709 -9.10 11.68 19.27
N ARG A 710 -10.27 11.14 18.93
CA ARG A 710 -11.30 11.77 18.08
C ARG A 710 -12.60 11.96 18.84
N SER A 711 -13.63 12.43 18.14
CA SER A 711 -14.94 12.78 18.71
C SER A 711 -15.76 11.55 19.10
N SER A 712 -15.81 10.55 18.22
CA SER A 712 -16.58 9.31 18.40
C SER A 712 -15.72 8.11 18.82
N VAL A 713 -14.40 8.17 18.66
CA VAL A 713 -13.51 7.01 18.77
C VAL A 713 -12.11 7.39 19.28
N THR A 714 -11.49 6.49 20.05
CA THR A 714 -10.06 6.55 20.42
C THR A 714 -9.33 5.36 19.82
N ILE A 715 -8.27 5.61 19.05
CA ILE A 715 -7.44 4.56 18.43
C ILE A 715 -6.14 4.40 19.21
N PHE A 716 -5.78 3.16 19.54
CA PHE A 716 -4.54 2.79 20.23
C PHE A 716 -3.62 2.06 19.25
N VAL A 717 -2.47 2.66 18.94
CA VAL A 717 -1.39 2.08 18.12
C VAL A 717 -0.38 1.45 19.08
N CYS A 718 -0.42 0.13 19.19
CA CYS A 718 0.21 -0.63 20.28
C CYS A 718 1.48 -1.38 19.89
N ASP A 719 1.91 -1.33 18.62
CA ASP A 719 3.20 -1.88 18.21
C ASP A 719 4.33 -1.00 18.79
N THR A 720 5.03 -1.55 19.78
CA THR A 720 6.21 -0.99 20.44
C THR A 720 7.48 -1.77 20.10
N SER A 721 7.50 -2.50 18.98
CA SER A 721 8.58 -3.43 18.63
C SER A 721 9.95 -2.77 18.45
N PHE A 722 9.99 -1.46 18.16
CA PHE A 722 11.19 -0.62 18.05
C PHE A 722 11.32 0.36 19.24
N SER A 723 11.05 -0.08 20.47
CA SER A 723 11.23 0.75 21.68
C SER A 723 12.69 1.12 21.99
N ASP A 724 13.62 0.23 21.67
CA ASP A 724 15.05 0.38 21.95
C ASP A 724 15.87 -0.22 20.81
N VAL A 725 16.02 0.54 19.72
CA VAL A 725 16.78 0.10 18.55
C VAL A 725 18.27 -0.15 18.86
N ASP A 726 18.80 0.46 19.92
CA ASP A 726 20.19 0.33 20.38
C ASP A 726 20.36 -0.75 21.48
N SER A 727 19.32 -1.54 21.78
CA SER A 727 19.34 -2.59 22.81
C SER A 727 20.43 -3.66 22.62
N ASN A 728 20.71 -4.43 23.68
CA ASN A 728 21.70 -5.51 23.64
C ASN A 728 21.29 -6.64 22.67
N LYS A 729 22.06 -6.82 21.59
CA LYS A 729 21.81 -7.82 20.53
C LYS A 729 22.49 -9.18 20.75
N VAL A 730 23.12 -9.42 21.90
CA VAL A 730 23.89 -10.66 22.18
C VAL A 730 22.99 -11.90 22.19
N ASP A 731 21.92 -11.89 22.99
CA ASP A 731 21.07 -13.06 23.19
C ASP A 731 19.98 -13.19 22.11
N ASN A 732 19.56 -12.05 21.55
CA ASN A 732 18.70 -11.97 20.38
C ASN A 732 19.24 -10.91 19.39
N PRO A 733 19.78 -11.31 18.22
CA PRO A 733 20.33 -10.38 17.23
C PRO A 733 19.29 -9.45 16.59
N ALA A 734 17.99 -9.68 16.83
CA ALA A 734 16.89 -8.89 16.33
C ALA A 734 16.01 -8.27 17.43
N ASP A 735 16.45 -8.30 18.70
CA ASP A 735 15.79 -7.47 19.70
C ASP A 735 15.88 -5.99 19.30
N MET A 736 14.80 -5.26 19.52
CA MET A 736 14.65 -3.82 19.28
C MET A 736 13.81 -3.19 20.40
N ARG A 737 13.69 -3.85 21.56
CA ARG A 737 12.79 -3.47 22.67
C ARG A 737 13.53 -3.27 23.99
N GLY A 738 14.64 -4.00 24.20
CA GLY A 738 15.48 -3.86 25.38
C GLY A 738 14.71 -4.14 26.67
N LYS A 739 14.46 -3.08 27.47
CA LYS A 739 13.73 -3.17 28.74
C LYS A 739 12.32 -2.58 28.68
N ALA A 740 11.93 -1.98 27.56
CA ALA A 740 10.62 -1.36 27.42
C ALA A 740 9.51 -2.43 27.37
N VAL A 741 8.42 -2.19 28.10
CA VAL A 741 7.21 -3.01 28.04
C VAL A 741 6.00 -2.20 28.47
N SER A 742 4.90 -2.36 27.75
CA SER A 742 3.63 -1.67 28.04
C SER A 742 2.48 -2.67 28.12
N MET A 743 1.68 -2.56 29.18
CA MET A 743 0.44 -3.29 29.36
C MET A 743 -0.71 -2.48 28.79
N VAL A 744 -1.50 -3.07 27.89
CA VAL A 744 -2.76 -2.49 27.39
C VAL A 744 -3.91 -3.21 28.09
N THR A 745 -4.45 -2.62 29.17
CA THR A 745 -5.53 -3.22 29.96
C THR A 745 -6.86 -2.53 29.66
N ILE A 746 -7.85 -3.29 29.21
CA ILE A 746 -9.12 -2.78 28.71
C ILE A 746 -10.26 -3.29 29.61
N LYS A 747 -11.09 -2.37 30.09
CA LYS A 747 -12.37 -2.64 30.76
C LYS A 747 -13.50 -2.02 29.95
N ARG A 748 -14.75 -2.35 30.27
CA ARG A 748 -15.96 -1.86 29.59
C ARG A 748 -15.96 -0.34 29.32
N ASP A 749 -15.53 0.44 30.30
CA ASP A 749 -15.66 1.91 30.31
C ASP A 749 -14.32 2.68 30.28
N VAL A 750 -13.18 1.99 30.42
CA VAL A 750 -11.84 2.59 30.52
C VAL A 750 -10.76 1.70 29.90
N THR A 751 -9.74 2.30 29.29
CA THR A 751 -8.49 1.65 28.89
C THR A 751 -7.34 2.22 29.73
N ARG A 752 -6.63 1.37 30.46
CA ARG A 752 -5.36 1.74 31.12
C ARG A 752 -4.18 1.34 30.23
N ILE A 753 -3.22 2.23 30.09
CA ILE A 753 -1.87 1.92 29.64
C ILE A 753 -0.93 2.07 30.84
N GLU A 754 -0.15 1.05 31.18
CA GLU A 754 0.94 1.18 32.17
C GLU A 754 2.15 0.32 31.82
N GLY A 755 3.36 0.88 31.95
CA GLY A 755 4.58 0.26 31.44
C GLY A 755 5.86 1.00 31.84
N VAL A 756 7.01 0.43 31.46
CA VAL A 756 8.32 1.09 31.57
C VAL A 756 8.86 1.44 30.19
N LEU A 757 9.51 2.59 30.09
CA LEU A 757 10.20 3.08 28.89
C LEU A 757 11.56 2.38 28.70
N LYS A 758 12.34 2.74 27.67
CA LYS A 758 13.57 1.98 27.29
C LYS A 758 14.66 1.94 28.36
N ASP A 759 14.67 2.92 29.28
CA ASP A 759 15.59 2.93 30.42
C ASP A 759 15.31 1.81 31.45
N GLY A 760 14.14 1.16 31.35
CA GLY A 760 13.65 0.14 32.27
C GLY A 760 13.27 0.66 33.65
N LYS A 761 13.09 1.98 33.81
CA LYS A 761 12.85 2.67 35.10
C LYS A 761 11.71 3.66 35.04
N THR A 762 11.67 4.50 34.01
CA THR A 762 10.67 5.56 33.86
C THR A 762 9.30 4.93 33.60
N LEU A 763 8.36 5.16 34.52
CA LEU A 763 7.01 4.61 34.47
C LEU A 763 6.13 5.50 33.57
N ASN A 764 5.68 4.97 32.43
CA ASN A 764 4.58 5.57 31.67
C ASN A 764 3.26 4.97 32.14
N LYS A 765 2.30 5.81 32.55
CA LYS A 765 1.01 5.33 33.08
C LYS A 765 -0.12 6.36 32.94
N TYR A 766 -1.23 5.95 32.32
CA TYR A 766 -2.45 6.75 32.20
C TYR A 766 -3.70 5.88 31.99
N GLU A 767 -4.88 6.46 32.22
CA GLU A 767 -6.20 5.89 31.95
C GLU A 767 -7.02 6.78 31.01
N ILE A 768 -7.63 6.18 30.00
CA ILE A 768 -8.57 6.85 29.08
C ILE A 768 -9.94 6.20 29.21
N ALA A 769 -10.85 6.91 29.87
CA ALA A 769 -12.27 6.60 29.89
C ALA A 769 -12.89 6.77 28.49
N VAL A 770 -13.85 5.89 28.17
CA VAL A 770 -14.67 5.91 26.95
C VAL A 770 -15.58 7.14 26.90
N ASP A 771 -16.01 7.63 28.07
CA ASP A 771 -16.67 8.93 28.25
C ASP A 771 -15.60 9.98 28.55
N ASP A 772 -15.44 10.94 27.64
CA ASP A 772 -14.35 11.91 27.70
C ASP A 772 -14.47 12.89 28.87
N SER A 773 -15.66 13.04 29.46
CA SER A 773 -15.91 13.91 30.63
C SER A 773 -15.28 13.38 31.92
N ARG A 774 -14.97 12.08 31.99
CA ARG A 774 -14.36 11.43 33.16
C ARG A 774 -12.82 11.43 33.12
N ASN A 775 -12.21 11.91 32.04
CA ASN A 775 -10.76 11.97 31.89
C ASN A 775 -10.19 13.20 32.62
N ASN A 776 -9.38 12.98 33.64
CA ASN A 776 -8.70 14.03 34.40
C ASN A 776 -7.36 14.43 33.76
N LEU A 777 -6.79 15.57 34.16
CA LEU A 777 -5.40 15.90 33.82
C LEU A 777 -4.43 15.04 34.65
N PRO A 778 -3.28 14.62 34.09
CA PRO A 778 -2.78 14.90 32.74
C PRO A 778 -3.40 14.02 31.63
N ASP A 779 -3.97 12.86 31.97
CA ASP A 779 -4.39 11.78 31.07
C ASP A 779 -5.35 12.23 29.94
N SER A 780 -6.21 13.22 30.19
CA SER A 780 -7.15 13.78 29.22
C SER A 780 -6.49 14.46 28.01
N LEU A 781 -5.20 14.81 28.13
CA LEU A 781 -4.35 15.33 27.06
C LEU A 781 -3.84 14.22 26.13
N VAL A 782 -3.82 12.96 26.56
CA VAL A 782 -3.24 11.87 25.77
C VAL A 782 -4.05 11.63 24.49
N GLY A 783 -3.33 11.46 23.38
CA GLY A 783 -3.88 11.33 22.03
C GLY A 783 -4.35 12.64 21.38
N ARG A 784 -4.06 13.81 21.98
CA ARG A 784 -4.20 15.11 21.31
C ARG A 784 -2.93 15.43 20.51
N GLN A 785 -3.10 15.99 19.32
CA GLN A 785 -2.03 16.62 18.53
C GLN A 785 -1.79 18.06 19.02
N LEU A 786 -0.57 18.57 18.94
CA LEU A 786 -0.17 19.93 19.33
C LEU A 786 0.05 20.85 18.11
N VAL A 787 0.42 22.11 18.34
CA VAL A 787 0.61 23.12 17.26
C VAL A 787 1.85 22.83 16.40
N ASP A 788 2.85 22.17 16.97
CA ASP A 788 4.10 21.78 16.31
C ASP A 788 4.01 20.41 15.60
N ASP A 789 2.80 19.94 15.30
CA ASP A 789 2.45 18.58 14.80
C ASP A 789 2.83 17.41 15.73
N SER A 790 3.44 17.64 16.90
CA SER A 790 3.74 16.57 17.86
C SER A 790 2.46 16.04 18.53
N TRP A 791 2.54 14.84 19.11
CA TRP A 791 1.40 14.16 19.74
C TRP A 791 1.68 13.84 21.20
N VAL A 792 0.69 14.05 22.07
CA VAL A 792 0.75 13.60 23.46
C VAL A 792 0.57 12.07 23.48
N LYS A 793 1.65 11.36 23.81
CA LYS A 793 1.78 9.91 23.71
C LYS A 793 1.50 9.18 25.02
N GLY A 794 1.76 9.82 26.16
CA GLY A 794 1.57 9.23 27.48
C GLY A 794 1.84 10.18 28.64
N VAL A 795 2.04 9.63 29.83
CA VAL A 795 2.13 10.36 31.10
C VAL A 795 3.24 9.75 31.94
N VAL A 796 4.12 10.59 32.47
CA VAL A 796 5.29 10.24 33.29
C VAL A 796 5.36 11.21 34.45
N ASP A 797 5.33 10.73 35.70
CA ASP A 797 5.45 11.53 36.93
C ASP A 797 4.53 12.78 36.98
N GLY A 798 3.29 12.64 36.48
CA GLY A 798 2.31 13.72 36.40
C GLY A 798 2.51 14.70 35.23
N LYS A 799 3.59 14.56 34.47
CA LYS A 799 3.90 15.31 33.25
C LYS A 799 3.49 14.53 32.01
N VAL A 800 3.48 15.19 30.85
CA VAL A 800 3.06 14.57 29.59
C VAL A 800 4.25 14.22 28.70
N LEU A 801 4.25 12.97 28.22
CA LEU A 801 5.19 12.47 27.22
C LEU A 801 4.67 12.87 25.84
N VAL A 802 5.48 13.62 25.09
CA VAL A 802 5.14 14.17 23.78
C VAL A 802 6.12 13.64 22.74
N ALA A 803 5.63 13.20 21.59
CA ALA A 803 6.45 12.60 20.53
C ALA A 803 6.21 13.26 19.17
N LYS A 804 7.28 13.43 18.38
CA LYS A 804 7.23 13.88 16.98
C LYS A 804 8.14 13.01 16.12
N GLY A 805 7.63 12.52 15.00
CA GLY A 805 8.34 11.58 14.14
C GLY A 805 8.96 12.18 12.89
N GLU A 806 10.00 11.50 12.40
CA GLU A 806 10.52 11.64 11.04
C GLU A 806 10.95 10.25 10.53
N GLY A 807 10.19 9.67 9.60
CA GLY A 807 10.36 8.29 9.16
C GLY A 807 10.17 7.29 10.31
N TYR A 808 11.25 6.61 10.70
CA TYR A 808 11.31 5.70 11.85
C TYR A 808 11.94 6.34 13.10
N LYS A 809 12.38 7.61 13.04
CA LYS A 809 12.90 8.33 14.20
C LYS A 809 11.75 8.99 14.95
N LEU A 810 11.86 9.01 16.27
CA LEU A 810 10.96 9.75 17.16
C LEU A 810 11.80 10.65 18.07
N ASP A 811 11.57 11.95 17.97
CA ASP A 811 11.91 12.89 19.05
C ASP A 811 10.85 12.74 20.14
N VAL A 812 11.29 12.52 21.38
CA VAL A 812 10.41 12.22 22.52
C VAL A 812 10.84 13.09 23.70
N GLN A 813 9.91 13.92 24.17
CA GLN A 813 10.14 14.95 25.17
C GLN A 813 9.11 14.83 26.30
N VAL A 814 9.51 15.10 27.55
CA VAL A 814 8.58 15.28 28.66
C VAL A 814 8.32 16.79 28.82
N LYS A 815 7.07 17.22 28.67
CA LYS A 815 6.65 18.63 28.77
C LYS A 815 5.73 18.81 29.99
N GLU A 816 5.67 20.01 30.58
CA GLU A 816 4.72 20.27 31.67
C GLU A 816 3.29 20.35 31.13
N VAL A 817 2.32 19.97 31.96
CA VAL A 817 0.87 19.99 31.63
C VAL A 817 0.42 21.37 31.15
N LYS A 818 0.95 22.44 31.78
CA LYS A 818 0.66 23.84 31.41
C LYS A 818 1.14 24.18 29.99
N ASP A 819 2.35 23.76 29.61
CA ASP A 819 2.98 24.12 28.34
C ASP A 819 2.21 23.49 27.17
N VAL A 820 1.68 22.28 27.40
CA VAL A 820 0.83 21.56 26.45
C VAL A 820 -0.59 22.14 26.39
N LEU A 821 -1.16 22.56 27.52
CA LEU A 821 -2.44 23.28 27.55
C LEU A 821 -2.36 24.63 26.83
N GLU A 822 -1.23 25.35 26.90
CA GLU A 822 -1.02 26.60 26.16
C GLU A 822 -0.96 26.37 24.65
N GLN A 823 -0.25 25.32 24.19
CA GLN A 823 -0.27 24.92 22.77
C GLN A 823 -1.69 24.53 22.32
N LEU A 824 -2.43 23.74 23.09
CA LEU A 824 -3.80 23.34 22.72
C LEU A 824 -4.77 24.53 22.68
N LYS A 825 -4.61 25.54 23.55
CA LYS A 825 -5.36 26.82 23.47
C LYS A 825 -5.00 27.64 22.22
N ALA A 826 -3.76 27.53 21.74
CA ALA A 826 -3.29 28.23 20.54
C ALA A 826 -3.71 27.55 19.23
N GLN A 827 -4.29 26.34 19.26
CA GLN A 827 -4.83 25.72 18.05
C GLN A 827 -6.08 26.46 17.54
N PRO A 828 -6.15 26.80 16.24
CA PRO A 828 -7.39 27.30 15.65
C PRO A 828 -8.46 26.21 15.72
N VAL A 829 -9.68 26.55 16.15
CA VAL A 829 -10.74 25.61 16.53
C VAL A 829 -11.11 24.66 15.37
N VAL A 830 -10.51 23.46 15.39
CA VAL A 830 -10.54 22.47 14.28
C VAL A 830 -11.93 21.86 14.07
N SER A 831 -12.82 21.89 15.09
CA SER A 831 -14.19 21.41 14.96
C SER A 831 -14.95 22.09 13.82
N SER A 832 -14.65 23.37 13.53
CA SER A 832 -15.19 24.08 12.36
C SER A 832 -14.93 23.35 11.03
N ARG A 833 -13.72 22.82 10.82
CA ARG A 833 -13.35 22.10 9.58
C ARG A 833 -13.94 20.70 9.51
N VAL A 834 -14.10 20.01 10.64
CA VAL A 834 -14.74 18.69 10.68
C VAL A 834 -16.24 18.83 10.45
N ALA A 835 -16.89 19.80 11.11
CA ALA A 835 -18.29 20.14 10.90
C ALA A 835 -18.56 20.54 9.44
N MET A 836 -17.77 21.46 8.87
CA MET A 836 -17.88 21.83 7.44
C MET A 836 -17.69 20.65 6.49
N LYS A 837 -16.81 19.69 6.80
CA LYS A 837 -16.66 18.47 5.98
C LYS A 837 -17.88 17.54 6.11
N ARG A 838 -18.41 17.35 7.33
CA ARG A 838 -19.62 16.53 7.56
C ARG A 838 -20.85 17.16 6.90
N GLU A 839 -20.99 18.48 6.97
CA GLU A 839 -22.04 19.25 6.28
C GLU A 839 -21.88 19.18 4.76
N ALA A 840 -20.66 19.31 4.23
CA ALA A 840 -20.40 19.12 2.79
C ALA A 840 -20.73 17.69 2.32
N ARG A 841 -20.38 16.66 3.12
CA ARG A 841 -20.76 15.27 2.84
C ARG A 841 -22.28 15.08 2.87
N GLU A 842 -22.98 15.68 3.83
CA GLU A 842 -24.44 15.67 3.89
C GLU A 842 -25.08 16.30 2.65
N VAL A 843 -24.56 17.43 2.17
CA VAL A 843 -25.01 18.07 0.91
C VAL A 843 -24.73 17.16 -0.29
N GLU A 844 -23.57 16.50 -0.35
CA GLU A 844 -23.23 15.55 -1.41
C GLU A 844 -24.11 14.29 -1.38
N LYS A 845 -24.34 13.68 -0.22
CA LYS A 845 -25.29 12.57 0.00
C LYS A 845 -26.69 12.93 -0.47
N ARG A 846 -27.21 14.10 -0.06
CA ARG A 846 -28.54 14.60 -0.48
C ARG A 846 -28.62 14.79 -2.00
N SER A 847 -27.56 15.31 -2.63
CA SER A 847 -27.45 15.45 -4.08
C SER A 847 -27.41 14.09 -4.81
N ALA A 848 -26.61 13.15 -4.31
CA ALA A 848 -26.49 11.79 -4.84
C ALA A 848 -27.80 11.01 -4.70
N ALA A 849 -28.48 11.11 -3.56
CA ALA A 849 -29.80 10.52 -3.32
C ALA A 849 -30.87 11.11 -4.25
N ALA A 850 -30.90 12.43 -4.42
CA ALA A 850 -31.80 13.09 -5.37
C ALA A 850 -31.55 12.65 -6.82
N LYS A 851 -30.27 12.47 -7.21
CA LYS A 851 -29.88 11.92 -8.52
C LYS A 851 -30.34 10.46 -8.68
N ARG A 852 -30.01 9.56 -7.73
CA ARG A 852 -30.44 8.14 -7.73
C ARG A 852 -31.97 8.04 -7.82
N ALA A 853 -32.71 8.85 -7.06
CA ALA A 853 -34.17 8.89 -7.09
C ALA A 853 -34.75 9.40 -8.43
N LYS A 854 -34.09 10.37 -9.09
CA LYS A 854 -34.46 10.82 -10.44
C LYS A 854 -34.21 9.73 -11.48
N GLU A 855 -33.04 9.09 -11.45
CA GLU A 855 -32.66 8.01 -12.37
C GLU A 855 -33.60 6.80 -12.23
N ALA A 856 -33.98 6.43 -11.00
CA ALA A 856 -34.99 5.40 -10.73
C ALA A 856 -36.37 5.76 -11.29
N LYS A 857 -36.82 7.03 -11.14
CA LYS A 857 -38.08 7.51 -11.74
C LYS A 857 -38.04 7.48 -13.27
N GLU A 858 -36.92 7.88 -13.89
CA GLU A 858 -36.75 7.80 -15.35
C GLU A 858 -36.70 6.35 -15.86
N ALA A 859 -36.07 5.43 -15.12
CA ALA A 859 -36.04 4.01 -15.44
C ALA A 859 -37.45 3.37 -15.33
N ALA A 860 -38.21 3.70 -14.28
CA ALA A 860 -39.59 3.26 -14.12
C ALA A 860 -40.52 3.78 -15.24
N ALA A 861 -40.35 5.05 -15.63
CA ALA A 861 -41.08 5.65 -16.75
C ALA A 861 -40.75 4.95 -18.09
N LYS A 862 -39.45 4.72 -18.37
CA LYS A 862 -39.02 3.94 -19.55
C LYS A 862 -39.63 2.53 -19.55
N LYS A 863 -39.63 1.84 -18.40
CA LYS A 863 -40.22 0.49 -18.26
C LYS A 863 -41.74 0.49 -18.54
N LYS A 864 -42.49 1.48 -18.06
CA LYS A 864 -43.92 1.66 -18.39
C LYS A 864 -44.17 1.98 -19.88
N SER A 865 -43.24 2.66 -20.56
CA SER A 865 -43.39 2.96 -21.99
C SER A 865 -43.19 1.74 -22.92
N GLY A 866 -42.63 0.64 -22.42
CA GLY A 866 -42.32 -0.55 -23.21
C GLY A 866 -43.53 -1.39 -23.63
N SER A 867 -44.64 -1.31 -22.89
CA SER A 867 -45.87 -2.10 -23.12
C SER A 867 -46.94 -1.37 -23.96
N LEU A 868 -46.65 -0.17 -24.45
CA LEU A 868 -47.58 0.66 -25.23
C LEU A 868 -47.47 0.37 -26.74
N SER A 869 -48.52 0.64 -27.52
CA SER A 869 -48.46 0.48 -28.99
C SER A 869 -47.47 1.46 -29.63
N PHE A 870 -47.22 1.31 -30.94
CA PHE A 870 -46.37 2.26 -31.67
C PHE A 870 -46.99 3.68 -31.70
N LEU A 871 -48.30 3.77 -31.89
CA LEU A 871 -49.05 5.03 -31.92
C LEU A 871 -49.07 5.70 -30.53
N ASP A 872 -49.32 4.93 -29.48
CA ASP A 872 -49.26 5.43 -28.09
C ASP A 872 -47.86 5.94 -27.74
N ARG A 873 -46.80 5.25 -28.18
CA ARG A 873 -45.42 5.69 -28.02
C ARG A 873 -45.14 6.99 -28.79
N GLN A 874 -45.74 7.19 -29.96
CA GLN A 874 -45.62 8.43 -30.73
C GLN A 874 -46.35 9.60 -30.03
N ALA A 875 -47.58 9.38 -29.56
CA ALA A 875 -48.36 10.36 -28.81
C ALA A 875 -47.69 10.73 -27.46
N ALA A 876 -47.26 9.74 -26.68
CA ALA A 876 -46.53 9.97 -25.42
C ALA A 876 -45.17 10.65 -25.64
N SER A 877 -44.49 10.39 -26.76
CA SER A 877 -43.25 11.07 -27.15
C SER A 877 -43.49 12.55 -27.50
N GLN A 878 -44.56 12.87 -28.23
CA GLN A 878 -44.94 14.26 -28.49
C GLN A 878 -45.37 14.98 -27.20
N LYS A 879 -46.21 14.36 -26.36
CA LYS A 879 -46.62 14.94 -25.08
C LYS A 879 -45.40 15.18 -24.16
N SER A 880 -44.51 14.21 -23.99
CA SER A 880 -43.30 14.39 -23.19
C SER A 880 -42.35 15.46 -23.74
N LYS A 881 -42.34 15.73 -25.05
CA LYS A 881 -41.62 16.88 -25.63
C LYS A 881 -42.30 18.20 -25.30
N ALA A 882 -43.63 18.28 -25.33
CA ALA A 882 -44.38 19.46 -24.93
C ALA A 882 -44.21 19.76 -23.43
N ASP A 883 -44.39 18.76 -22.56
CA ASP A 883 -44.21 18.89 -21.10
C ASP A 883 -42.79 19.36 -20.75
N LYS A 884 -41.76 18.81 -21.43
CA LYS A 884 -40.36 19.23 -21.26
C LYS A 884 -40.07 20.62 -21.84
N LEU A 885 -40.81 21.08 -22.84
CA LEU A 885 -40.68 22.43 -23.37
C LEU A 885 -41.31 23.45 -22.42
N ALA A 886 -42.52 23.17 -21.94
CA ALA A 886 -43.22 24.00 -20.95
C ALA A 886 -42.39 24.20 -19.68
N LYS A 887 -41.89 23.12 -19.08
CA LYS A 887 -41.03 23.22 -17.88
C LYS A 887 -39.74 24.01 -18.14
N LYS A 888 -39.21 24.00 -19.37
CA LYS A 888 -38.00 24.75 -19.76
C LYS A 888 -38.29 26.21 -20.15
N ILE A 889 -39.56 26.59 -20.25
CA ILE A 889 -40.04 27.96 -20.32
C ILE A 889 -40.21 28.47 -18.88
N GLU A 890 -40.92 27.73 -18.02
CA GLU A 890 -41.08 28.02 -16.58
C GLU A 890 -39.73 28.20 -15.84
N GLU A 891 -38.76 27.29 -16.05
CA GLU A 891 -37.40 27.40 -15.51
C GLU A 891 -36.63 28.64 -16.01
N LYS A 892 -37.00 29.18 -17.17
CA LYS A 892 -36.41 30.40 -17.75
C LYS A 892 -37.11 31.68 -17.31
N GLU A 893 -38.43 31.65 -17.21
CA GLU A 893 -39.23 32.77 -16.71
C GLU A 893 -38.83 33.06 -15.27
N LYS A 894 -38.76 32.03 -14.42
CA LYS A 894 -38.25 32.18 -13.05
C LYS A 894 -36.81 32.69 -13.00
N ALA A 895 -35.91 32.18 -13.84
CA ALA A 895 -34.54 32.67 -13.88
C ALA A 895 -34.45 34.16 -14.30
N ALA A 896 -35.35 34.61 -15.17
CA ALA A 896 -35.46 36.02 -15.56
C ALA A 896 -36.09 36.89 -14.45
N GLU A 897 -37.03 36.36 -13.65
CA GLU A 897 -37.53 37.04 -12.45
C GLU A 897 -36.45 37.18 -11.37
N ASP A 898 -35.71 36.10 -11.09
CA ASP A 898 -34.59 36.10 -10.14
C ASP A 898 -33.47 37.08 -10.61
N GLU A 899 -33.17 37.12 -11.91
CA GLU A 899 -32.21 38.08 -12.50
C GLU A 899 -32.72 39.53 -12.46
N ALA A 900 -34.01 39.78 -12.73
CA ALA A 900 -34.63 41.10 -12.64
C ALA A 900 -34.66 41.62 -11.20
N ALA A 901 -34.96 40.76 -10.22
CA ALA A 901 -34.88 41.09 -8.79
C ALA A 901 -33.45 41.45 -8.38
N ALA A 902 -32.45 40.68 -8.83
CA ALA A 902 -31.03 40.98 -8.59
C ALA A 902 -30.57 42.29 -9.28
N PHE A 903 -31.20 42.69 -10.39
CA PHE A 903 -30.88 43.92 -11.11
C PHE A 903 -31.43 45.18 -10.43
N GLN A 904 -32.60 45.12 -9.79
CA GLN A 904 -33.16 46.25 -9.05
C GLN A 904 -32.35 46.63 -7.79
N ALA A 905 -31.50 45.73 -7.29
CA ALA A 905 -30.76 45.91 -6.04
C ALA A 905 -29.47 46.78 -6.15
N LYS A 906 -29.20 47.48 -7.27
CA LYS A 906 -27.95 48.25 -7.48
C LYS A 906 -28.16 49.64 -8.11
N PRO A 907 -27.70 50.74 -7.48
CA PRO A 907 -27.76 52.07 -8.07
C PRO A 907 -26.70 52.26 -9.16
N LEU A 908 -27.12 52.43 -10.42
CA LEU A 908 -26.24 52.62 -11.57
C LEU A 908 -26.05 54.10 -11.94
N LYS A 909 -24.80 54.52 -12.15
CA LYS A 909 -24.46 55.82 -12.75
C LYS A 909 -24.77 55.80 -14.25
N LYS A 910 -25.49 56.80 -14.76
CA LYS A 910 -25.78 56.98 -16.19
C LYS A 910 -24.49 57.28 -16.97
N GLY A 911 -24.34 56.66 -18.14
CA GLY A 911 -23.24 56.96 -19.08
C GLY A 911 -23.02 55.92 -20.19
N ALA A 912 -22.95 54.63 -19.84
CA ALA A 912 -22.44 53.59 -20.76
C ALA A 912 -23.50 52.85 -21.62
N MET A 913 -24.79 53.09 -21.42
CA MET A 913 -25.86 52.23 -21.97
C MET A 913 -25.99 52.28 -23.50
N ALA A 914 -25.86 53.46 -24.13
CA ALA A 914 -26.18 53.64 -25.55
C ALA A 914 -25.25 52.84 -26.49
N ALA A 915 -23.94 52.84 -26.24
CA ALA A 915 -22.97 52.12 -27.07
C ALA A 915 -23.12 50.60 -26.95
N ASN A 916 -23.33 50.09 -25.73
CA ASN A 916 -23.52 48.65 -25.51
C ASN A 916 -24.84 48.15 -26.10
N ALA A 917 -25.94 48.91 -26.00
CA ALA A 917 -27.22 48.54 -26.61
C ALA A 917 -27.12 48.41 -28.14
N ALA A 918 -26.44 49.36 -28.80
CA ALA A 918 -26.21 49.30 -30.24
C ALA A 918 -25.37 48.08 -30.65
N LYS A 919 -24.29 47.78 -29.90
CA LYS A 919 -23.46 46.61 -30.16
C LYS A 919 -24.23 45.30 -29.95
N MET A 920 -24.87 45.13 -28.79
CA MET A 920 -25.60 43.90 -28.48
C MET A 920 -26.74 43.63 -29.46
N LYS A 921 -27.36 44.67 -30.05
CA LYS A 921 -28.33 44.49 -31.13
C LYS A 921 -27.69 43.94 -32.41
N LYS A 922 -26.53 44.46 -32.83
CA LYS A 922 -25.80 43.92 -34.00
C LYS A 922 -25.38 42.47 -33.75
N ASP A 923 -24.72 42.20 -32.62
CA ASP A 923 -24.24 40.88 -32.24
C ASP A 923 -25.39 39.84 -32.19
N ALA A 924 -26.60 40.25 -31.76
CA ALA A 924 -27.80 39.41 -31.77
C ALA A 924 -28.41 39.18 -33.17
N GLU A 925 -28.42 40.18 -34.04
CA GLU A 925 -28.86 40.02 -35.45
C GLU A 925 -27.90 39.12 -36.25
N GLU A 926 -26.60 39.16 -35.93
CA GLU A 926 -25.55 38.34 -36.52
C GLU A 926 -25.69 36.87 -36.08
N ALA A 927 -25.78 36.61 -34.77
CA ALA A 927 -26.02 35.27 -34.21
C ALA A 927 -27.38 34.65 -34.62
N THR A 928 -28.37 35.48 -34.95
CA THR A 928 -29.65 34.98 -35.49
C THR A 928 -29.50 34.46 -36.92
N LYS A 929 -28.72 35.14 -37.77
CA LYS A 929 -28.44 34.72 -39.15
C LYS A 929 -27.60 33.44 -39.20
N GLU A 930 -26.56 33.35 -38.38
CA GLU A 930 -25.74 32.14 -38.21
C GLU A 930 -26.63 30.93 -37.85
N ARG A 931 -27.53 31.12 -36.88
CA ARG A 931 -28.46 30.09 -36.43
C ARG A 931 -29.48 29.69 -37.51
N GLU A 932 -29.94 30.61 -38.35
CA GLU A 932 -30.81 30.28 -39.48
C GLU A 932 -30.08 29.55 -40.61
N ALA A 933 -28.82 29.88 -40.90
CA ALA A 933 -27.98 29.15 -41.85
C ALA A 933 -27.79 27.70 -41.38
N LYS A 934 -27.35 27.53 -40.13
CA LYS A 934 -27.14 26.22 -39.49
C LYS A 934 -28.41 25.36 -39.48
N ASN A 935 -29.56 25.93 -39.11
CA ASN A 935 -30.85 25.22 -39.14
C ASN A 935 -31.23 24.73 -40.56
N LYS A 936 -30.81 25.41 -41.63
CA LYS A 936 -31.05 24.99 -43.02
C LYS A 936 -30.13 23.84 -43.43
N VAL A 937 -28.86 23.86 -43.02
CA VAL A 937 -27.92 22.72 -43.22
C VAL A 937 -28.44 21.48 -42.50
N ASP A 938 -28.81 21.61 -41.22
CA ASP A 938 -29.40 20.56 -40.38
C ASP A 938 -30.69 19.94 -40.97
N ALA A 939 -31.44 20.71 -41.75
CA ALA A 939 -32.67 20.27 -42.41
C ALA A 939 -32.39 19.57 -43.75
N LEU A 940 -31.43 20.05 -44.53
CA LEU A 940 -30.99 19.42 -45.78
C LEU A 940 -30.30 18.07 -45.51
N GLU A 941 -29.46 17.97 -44.49
CA GLU A 941 -28.83 16.72 -44.09
C GLU A 941 -29.87 15.68 -43.63
N LYS A 942 -30.86 16.09 -42.84
CA LYS A 942 -32.00 15.22 -42.47
C LYS A 942 -32.86 14.83 -43.68
N SER A 943 -33.03 15.72 -44.67
CA SER A 943 -33.71 15.39 -45.93
C SER A 943 -33.00 14.28 -46.69
N LEU A 944 -31.67 14.38 -46.85
CA LEU A 944 -30.81 13.34 -47.45
C LEU A 944 -30.92 12.01 -46.70
N LEU A 945 -30.77 12.02 -45.37
CA LEU A 945 -30.85 10.82 -44.53
C LEU A 945 -32.25 10.17 -44.56
N SER A 946 -33.31 10.96 -44.61
CA SER A 946 -34.70 10.46 -44.68
C SER A 946 -35.08 9.84 -46.03
N GLY A 947 -34.28 10.06 -47.09
CA GLY A 947 -34.52 9.50 -48.41
C GLY A 947 -34.30 7.98 -48.53
N SER A 948 -33.66 7.35 -47.54
CA SER A 948 -33.43 5.91 -47.50
C SER A 948 -34.67 5.13 -47.06
N GLY A 949 -35.67 5.10 -47.95
CA GLY A 949 -36.86 4.26 -47.80
C GLY A 949 -36.50 2.78 -47.58
N ARG A 950 -37.18 2.15 -46.64
CA ARG A 950 -36.94 0.76 -46.21
C ARG A 950 -37.30 -0.22 -47.33
N MET A 951 -36.31 -0.61 -48.14
CA MET A 951 -36.42 -1.77 -49.02
C MET A 951 -36.29 -3.06 -48.19
N ASP A 952 -37.29 -3.94 -48.28
CA ASP A 952 -37.19 -5.29 -47.74
C ASP A 952 -36.29 -6.15 -48.65
N MET A 953 -35.31 -6.85 -48.08
CA MET A 953 -34.27 -7.53 -48.86
C MET A 953 -34.70 -8.86 -49.47
N HIS A 954 -35.46 -8.84 -50.58
CA HIS A 954 -35.54 -9.95 -51.54
C HIS A 954 -35.53 -9.42 -52.98
N GLY A 955 -34.46 -9.76 -53.73
CA GLY A 955 -34.25 -9.35 -55.12
C GLY A 955 -33.31 -8.16 -55.28
N ALA A 956 -32.35 -8.26 -56.21
CA ALA A 956 -31.47 -7.15 -56.57
C ALA A 956 -32.14 -6.30 -57.67
N GLY A 957 -32.29 -5.00 -57.43
CA GLY A 957 -32.83 -4.03 -58.37
C GLY A 957 -31.89 -2.83 -58.54
N HIS A 958 -31.73 -2.33 -59.77
CA HIS A 958 -30.90 -1.16 -60.05
C HIS A 958 -31.58 0.14 -59.58
N GLU A 959 -30.78 1.07 -59.03
CA GLU A 959 -31.21 2.43 -58.74
C GLU A 959 -31.60 3.15 -60.04
N THR A 960 -32.75 3.82 -60.07
CA THR A 960 -33.23 4.46 -61.31
C THR A 960 -32.52 5.78 -61.57
N GLU A 961 -32.37 6.11 -62.86
CA GLU A 961 -31.76 7.37 -63.34
C GLU A 961 -32.39 8.63 -62.69
N ALA A 962 -33.68 8.58 -62.37
CA ALA A 962 -34.41 9.65 -61.68
C ALA A 962 -34.06 9.75 -60.19
N GLN A 963 -33.87 8.62 -59.49
CA GLN A 963 -33.41 8.61 -58.09
C GLN A 963 -31.99 9.15 -57.97
N ARG A 964 -31.09 8.70 -58.87
CA ARG A 964 -29.70 9.18 -58.95
C ARG A 964 -29.63 10.69 -59.17
N LYS A 965 -30.33 11.23 -60.16
CA LYS A 965 -30.39 12.69 -60.41
C LYS A 965 -31.06 13.46 -59.25
N GLY A 966 -32.08 12.87 -58.62
CA GLY A 966 -32.71 13.40 -57.41
C GLY A 966 -31.82 13.35 -56.16
N ARG A 967 -30.69 12.65 -56.21
CA ARG A 967 -29.64 12.61 -55.17
C ARG A 967 -28.52 13.59 -55.50
N GLU A 968 -27.95 13.50 -56.70
CA GLU A 968 -26.90 14.41 -57.22
C GLU A 968 -27.32 15.89 -57.08
N ARG A 969 -28.60 16.21 -57.31
CA ARG A 969 -29.14 17.56 -57.10
C ARG A 969 -29.09 18.00 -55.63
N ARG A 970 -29.49 17.14 -54.68
CA ARG A 970 -29.50 17.46 -53.24
C ARG A 970 -28.09 17.52 -52.66
N GLU A 971 -27.16 16.70 -53.16
CA GLU A 971 -25.75 16.75 -52.78
C GLU A 971 -25.07 18.05 -53.30
N ASN A 972 -25.42 18.52 -54.50
CA ASN A 972 -25.00 19.84 -54.99
C ASN A 972 -25.65 21.02 -54.22
N GLU A 973 -26.95 20.94 -53.92
CA GLU A 973 -27.65 21.97 -53.10
C GLU A 973 -27.06 22.05 -51.67
N LEU A 974 -26.65 20.91 -51.08
CA LEU A 974 -25.91 20.87 -49.80
C LEU A 974 -24.51 21.47 -49.94
N LYS A 975 -23.78 21.16 -51.03
CA LYS A 975 -22.42 21.70 -51.27
C LYS A 975 -22.44 23.23 -51.39
N VAL A 976 -23.39 23.79 -52.13
CA VAL A 976 -23.58 25.25 -52.25
C VAL A 976 -23.98 25.90 -50.93
N ALA A 977 -24.72 25.19 -50.06
CA ALA A 977 -25.01 25.67 -48.71
C ALA A 977 -23.74 25.72 -47.84
N LEU A 978 -22.92 24.66 -47.85
CA LEU A 978 -21.65 24.59 -47.11
C LEU A 978 -20.61 25.59 -47.63
N GLU A 979 -20.52 25.82 -48.94
CA GLU A 979 -19.64 26.85 -49.52
C GLU A 979 -20.07 28.27 -49.12
N LYS A 980 -21.35 28.48 -48.79
CA LYS A 980 -21.85 29.74 -48.20
C LYS A 980 -21.59 29.85 -46.69
N ASP A 981 -21.70 28.74 -45.96
CA ASP A 981 -21.45 28.68 -44.51
C ASP A 981 -19.95 28.94 -44.19
N ASN A 982 -19.05 28.51 -45.07
CA ASN A 982 -17.60 28.79 -44.98
C ASN A 982 -17.18 30.19 -45.49
N ALA A 983 -18.12 31.01 -45.97
CA ALA A 983 -17.86 32.33 -46.54
C ALA A 983 -18.57 33.48 -45.78
N LEU A 984 -19.14 33.16 -44.61
CA LEU A 984 -19.84 34.06 -43.69
C LEU A 984 -19.05 34.23 -42.39
#